data_AF-A0A9E0QCC9-F1
#
_entry.id   AF-A0A9E0QCC9-F1
#
_cell.length_a   1.000
_cell.length_b   1.000
_cell.length_c   1.000
_cell.angle_alpha   90.00
_cell.angle_beta   90.00
_cell.angle_gamma   90.00
#
_symmetry.space_group_name_H-M   'P 1'
#
loop_
_entity.id
_entity.type
_entity.pdbx_description
1 polymer ?
#
loop_
_entity_poly.entity_id
_entity_poly.type
_entity_poly.pdbx_seq_one_letter_code
_entity_poly.pdbx_strand_id
1 'polypeptide(L)'
;MKTSITRKEKGEIFFTRIELKTIYENITSGKYADEVNKVREDFPLTFLHNGPKFNELDSVKKARNICFAAEWKKTEGQTVIDNFNGLILLEINRLADEDEAKKTRDMAAQIPYTLMTFVGITGCSVKIVCRATMPDGKLPDEDKQTFITEAYRKLHYIYSTQLQMSIDKIPPTLESSCCVSVDPEAIIHEDAIPLVITGNELTPNLKPLVMPQKAIELPIFNERTKLQTNQMLFHYCFMDALNKIRLDDEEYKVHNFLNTLAKYCHESGLPMGMCVKLTKYNSEFGSDELLVENIFMEAYHKEIEKFYPEKHLSKVQLMAFKQEAFMNTFYEFRKNIISGKNEFRYKDGYEYSFRPMEKEDRYTMTLKALKMGLESWDKDLDRYLDSTLIPSYDPINDYLDNLPKWDGKDRVDKFARRIPTDNADFTHNFHVWMLSMVAHWMGRTQKQANAIVPLFIGTQGCGKSSFCSIILPPELQEFYNDRINFKNDTSMFMGLTNTALINIDEFDSVSSGKQPLLKYLISTPTVRMRMPYQASISNRRRYASFVATTNNVKPLKDLTGSRRYLCIEVNGNIDFTTPVEYNQLYAQLVAEIAFGERYFFNSDENMKIMEDNKPFVEITDIEPIIDSLFRVPKPGETPQELSLPEIINIIKTYYKLIAYDRKTLANLGRLLSNRGFEARRVTVGMKYKVIVTV
;
A
#
# COMPACT_ATOMS: atom_id res chain seq x y z
N MET A 1 35.83 12.61 0.41
CA MET A 1 34.60 12.03 0.98
C MET A 1 33.99 11.20 -0.13
N LYS A 2 33.69 9.94 0.15
CA LYS A 2 33.19 9.01 -0.86
C LYS A 2 31.67 8.95 -0.83
N THR A 3 31.12 8.62 -1.98
CA THR A 3 29.71 8.34 -2.25
C THR A 3 29.64 7.04 -3.05
N SER A 4 28.44 6.63 -3.46
CA SER A 4 28.27 5.40 -4.25
C SER A 4 27.61 5.68 -5.58
N ILE A 5 28.13 5.09 -6.65
CA ILE A 5 27.40 4.97 -7.92
C ILE A 5 26.81 3.57 -8.00
N THR A 6 25.54 3.49 -8.33
CA THR A 6 24.81 2.24 -8.52
C THR A 6 24.56 1.95 -9.99
N ARG A 7 24.65 0.68 -10.35
CA ARG A 7 24.23 0.17 -11.65
C ARG A 7 23.33 -1.04 -11.45
N LYS A 8 22.20 -1.07 -12.16
CA LYS A 8 21.33 -2.25 -12.23
C LYS A 8 21.75 -3.13 -13.40
N GLU A 9 22.12 -4.38 -13.14
CA GLU A 9 22.37 -5.40 -14.17
C GLU A 9 21.66 -6.70 -13.79
N LYS A 10 20.85 -7.25 -14.71
CA LYS A 10 20.12 -8.53 -14.54
C LYS A 10 19.29 -8.64 -13.23
N GLY A 11 18.81 -7.50 -12.73
CA GLY A 11 18.03 -7.40 -11.50
C GLY A 11 18.87 -7.34 -10.22
N GLU A 12 20.20 -7.27 -10.31
CA GLU A 12 21.10 -6.97 -9.19
C GLU A 12 21.57 -5.52 -9.23
N ILE A 13 21.75 -4.92 -8.05
CA ILE A 13 22.32 -3.58 -7.88
C ILE A 13 23.78 -3.73 -7.50
N PHE A 14 24.66 -3.13 -8.29
CA PHE A 14 26.10 -3.06 -8.06
C PHE A 14 26.47 -1.67 -7.54
N PHE A 15 27.19 -1.62 -6.42
CA PHE A 15 27.65 -0.38 -5.81
C PHE A 15 29.15 -0.21 -6.08
N THR A 16 29.52 0.94 -6.64
CA THR A 16 30.92 1.36 -6.81
C THR A 16 31.15 2.59 -5.96
N ARG A 17 32.07 2.51 -5.00
CA ARG A 17 32.47 3.67 -4.21
C ARG A 17 33.29 4.62 -5.07
N ILE A 18 33.00 5.90 -4.97
CA ILE A 18 33.64 6.94 -5.77
C ILE A 18 33.80 8.21 -4.94
N GLU A 19 34.88 8.96 -5.12
CA GLU A 19 35.04 10.26 -4.46
C GLU A 19 34.05 11.27 -5.04
N LEU A 20 33.49 12.14 -4.19
CA LEU A 20 32.56 13.19 -4.61
C LEU A 20 33.16 14.09 -5.70
N LYS A 21 34.46 14.40 -5.58
CA LYS A 21 35.20 15.18 -6.60
C LYS A 21 35.22 14.49 -7.96
N THR A 22 35.40 13.17 -7.98
CA THR A 22 35.35 12.40 -9.23
C THR A 22 33.93 12.35 -9.80
N ILE A 23 32.88 12.38 -8.97
CA ILE A 23 31.51 12.55 -9.47
C ILE A 23 31.36 13.88 -10.19
N TYR A 24 31.80 14.96 -9.56
CA TYR A 24 31.80 16.30 -10.16
C TYR A 24 32.54 16.34 -11.50
N GLU A 25 33.76 15.78 -11.55
CA GLU A 25 34.55 15.65 -12.79
C GLU A 25 33.83 14.82 -13.86
N ASN A 26 33.16 13.73 -13.48
CA ASN A 26 32.40 12.91 -14.43
C ASN A 26 31.20 13.66 -15.03
N ILE A 27 30.53 14.50 -14.23
CA ILE A 27 29.37 15.31 -14.66
C ILE A 27 29.83 16.40 -15.65
N THR A 28 30.91 17.12 -15.31
CA THR A 28 31.44 18.24 -16.10
C THR A 28 32.13 17.78 -17.39
N SER A 29 32.86 16.66 -17.35
CA SER A 29 33.52 16.08 -18.54
C SER A 29 32.57 15.34 -19.49
N GLY A 30 31.33 15.09 -19.06
CA GLY A 30 30.37 14.35 -19.88
C GLY A 30 30.65 12.85 -19.97
N LYS A 31 31.29 12.23 -18.97
CA LYS A 31 31.65 10.79 -18.99
C LYS A 31 30.47 9.86 -19.31
N TYR A 32 29.26 10.24 -18.91
CA TYR A 32 28.03 9.47 -19.11
C TYR A 32 27.11 10.07 -20.20
N ALA A 33 27.64 10.89 -21.11
CA ALA A 33 26.85 11.58 -22.14
C ALA A 33 25.96 10.63 -22.95
N ASP A 34 26.46 9.45 -23.33
CA ASP A 34 25.66 8.46 -24.08
C ASP A 34 24.43 7.94 -23.31
N GLU A 35 24.53 7.80 -21.98
CA GLU A 35 23.40 7.40 -21.14
C GLU A 35 22.40 8.55 -20.99
N VAL A 36 22.91 9.76 -20.77
CA VAL A 36 22.08 10.96 -20.63
C VAL A 36 21.32 11.26 -21.92
N ASN A 37 21.99 11.19 -23.08
CA ASN A 37 21.38 11.44 -24.38
C ASN A 37 20.23 10.46 -24.67
N LYS A 38 20.42 9.17 -24.39
CA LYS A 38 19.34 8.17 -24.54
C LYS A 38 18.12 8.46 -23.66
N VAL A 39 18.35 8.87 -22.41
CA VAL A 39 17.23 9.26 -21.53
C VAL A 39 16.54 10.51 -22.06
N ARG A 40 17.29 11.50 -22.56
CA ARG A 40 16.71 12.73 -23.14
C ARG A 40 15.92 12.47 -24.43
N GLU A 41 16.36 11.52 -25.26
CA GLU A 41 15.62 11.08 -26.46
C GLU A 41 14.28 10.42 -26.10
N ASP A 42 14.25 9.60 -25.04
CA ASP A 42 13.05 8.91 -24.59
C ASP A 42 12.14 9.80 -23.70
N PHE A 43 12.70 10.82 -23.04
CA PHE A 43 11.99 11.64 -22.07
C PHE A 43 10.68 12.26 -22.60
N PRO A 44 10.60 12.74 -23.86
CA PRO A 44 9.36 13.22 -24.44
C PRO A 44 8.20 12.21 -24.44
N LEU A 45 8.49 10.90 -24.45
CA LEU A 45 7.47 9.85 -24.42
C LEU A 45 6.68 9.86 -23.10
N THR A 46 7.28 10.37 -22.02
CA THR A 46 6.63 10.47 -20.70
C THR A 46 5.49 11.49 -20.65
N PHE A 47 5.41 12.38 -21.65
CA PHE A 47 4.35 13.40 -21.72
C PHE A 47 3.12 12.95 -22.51
N LEU A 48 3.14 11.75 -23.11
CA LEU A 48 2.00 11.21 -23.86
C LEU A 48 0.87 10.82 -22.90
N HIS A 49 -0.40 10.96 -23.33
CA HIS A 49 -1.59 10.69 -22.51
C HIS A 49 -1.68 9.22 -21.99
N ASN A 50 -0.90 8.30 -22.55
CA ASN A 50 -0.68 6.92 -22.05
C ASN A 50 0.81 6.54 -22.14
N GLY A 51 1.71 7.52 -21.97
CA GLY A 51 3.15 7.30 -22.00
C GLY A 51 3.64 6.53 -20.77
N PRO A 52 4.79 5.85 -20.86
CA PRO A 52 5.44 5.27 -19.70
C PRO A 52 5.81 6.36 -18.68
N LYS A 53 5.73 6.06 -17.39
CA LYS A 53 6.29 6.96 -16.36
C LYS A 53 7.81 7.08 -16.54
N PHE A 54 8.41 8.15 -16.04
CA PHE A 54 9.88 8.34 -16.13
C PHE A 54 10.68 7.12 -15.65
N ASN A 55 10.31 6.54 -14.51
CA ASN A 55 10.99 5.35 -13.95
C ASN A 55 10.68 4.05 -14.72
N GLU A 56 9.71 4.05 -15.63
CA GLU A 56 9.35 2.91 -16.46
C GLU A 56 10.15 2.85 -17.76
N LEU A 57 10.79 3.96 -18.17
CA LEU A 57 11.65 4.02 -19.35
C LEU A 57 12.84 3.05 -19.24
N ASP A 58 13.09 2.30 -20.31
CA ASP A 58 14.20 1.35 -20.38
C ASP A 58 15.56 2.05 -20.31
N SER A 59 15.68 3.25 -20.87
CA SER A 59 16.88 4.09 -20.77
C SER A 59 17.15 4.48 -19.31
N VAL A 60 16.13 4.88 -18.56
CA VAL A 60 16.23 5.24 -17.13
C VAL A 60 16.56 4.03 -16.26
N LYS A 61 15.94 2.87 -16.52
CA LYS A 61 16.25 1.62 -15.78
C LYS A 61 17.70 1.16 -15.94
N LYS A 62 18.33 1.49 -17.07
CA LYS A 62 19.73 1.15 -17.39
C LYS A 62 20.72 2.21 -16.94
N ALA A 63 20.27 3.46 -16.76
CA ALA A 63 21.11 4.55 -16.32
C ALA A 63 21.68 4.29 -14.91
N ARG A 64 22.93 4.71 -14.71
CA ARG A 64 23.56 4.66 -13.38
C ARG A 64 22.94 5.71 -12.46
N ASN A 65 22.88 5.43 -11.16
CA ASN A 65 22.45 6.41 -10.15
C ASN A 65 23.58 6.76 -9.18
N ILE A 66 23.53 7.95 -8.62
CA ILE A 66 24.45 8.46 -7.61
C ILE A 66 23.70 8.47 -6.27
N CYS A 67 24.17 7.69 -5.30
CA CYS A 67 23.70 7.72 -3.92
C CYS A 67 24.61 8.65 -3.12
N PHE A 68 24.04 9.75 -2.63
CA PHE A 68 24.81 10.74 -1.89
C PHE A 68 24.92 10.42 -0.41
N ALA A 69 23.85 10.01 0.27
CA ALA A 69 23.79 9.95 1.74
C ALA A 69 24.69 8.88 2.39
N ALA A 70 25.09 7.85 1.65
CA ALA A 70 25.86 6.74 2.20
C ALA A 70 26.83 6.10 1.20
N GLU A 71 27.91 5.56 1.75
CA GLU A 71 28.82 4.64 1.10
C GLU A 71 28.31 3.21 1.28
N TRP A 72 28.13 2.49 0.19
CA TRP A 72 27.59 1.15 0.19
C TRP A 72 28.67 0.14 -0.18
N LYS A 73 28.55 -1.07 0.37
CA LYS A 73 29.38 -2.21 -0.01
C LYS A 73 28.54 -3.49 -0.04
N LYS A 74 28.98 -4.44 -0.85
CA LYS A 74 28.46 -5.81 -0.85
C LYS A 74 29.38 -6.66 0.03
N THR A 75 28.84 -7.23 1.10
CA THR A 75 29.55 -8.16 2.01
C THR A 75 28.72 -9.44 2.09
N GLU A 76 29.31 -10.59 1.78
CA GLU A 76 28.62 -11.91 1.88
C GLU A 76 27.25 -11.98 1.15
N GLY A 77 27.12 -11.26 0.03
CA GLY A 77 25.90 -11.19 -0.77
C GLY A 77 24.84 -10.21 -0.23
N GLN A 78 25.05 -9.58 0.92
CA GLN A 78 24.20 -8.51 1.45
C GLN A 78 24.76 -7.13 1.14
N THR A 79 23.88 -6.21 0.77
CA THR A 79 24.21 -4.79 0.62
C THR A 79 24.16 -4.14 2.00
N VAL A 80 25.28 -3.62 2.46
CA VAL A 80 25.39 -2.95 3.77
C VAL A 80 25.99 -1.56 3.60
N ILE A 81 25.56 -0.64 4.46
CA ILE A 81 26.14 0.69 4.56
C ILE A 81 27.53 0.53 5.18
N ASP A 82 28.56 0.97 4.45
CA ASP A 82 29.92 1.04 4.97
C ASP A 82 30.13 2.30 5.81
N ASN A 83 29.65 3.44 5.31
CA ASN A 83 29.81 4.72 5.96
C ASN A 83 28.63 5.65 5.66
N PHE A 84 28.24 6.46 6.64
CA PHE A 84 27.26 7.53 6.48
C PHE A 84 28.00 8.85 6.31
N ASN A 85 27.65 9.66 5.32
CA ASN A 85 28.43 10.84 4.96
C ASN A 85 27.68 12.18 5.12
N GLY A 86 26.43 12.15 5.58
CA GLY A 86 25.66 13.35 5.90
C GLY A 86 25.27 14.21 4.71
N LEU A 87 25.39 13.69 3.48
CA LEU A 87 24.97 14.41 2.29
C LEU A 87 23.46 14.29 2.07
N ILE A 88 22.83 15.42 1.80
CA ILE A 88 21.40 15.53 1.54
C ILE A 88 21.21 15.98 0.09
N LEU A 89 20.43 15.21 -0.67
CA LEU A 89 20.06 15.52 -2.05
C LEU A 89 18.68 16.17 -2.06
N LEU A 90 18.60 17.39 -2.60
CA LEU A 90 17.35 18.03 -3.01
C LEU A 90 17.23 17.99 -4.54
N GLU A 91 16.00 17.98 -5.02
CA GLU A 91 15.72 17.98 -6.45
C GLU A 91 14.63 18.97 -6.81
N ILE A 92 14.82 19.61 -7.97
CA ILE A 92 13.81 20.44 -8.63
C ILE A 92 13.62 19.84 -10.01
N ASN A 93 12.49 19.21 -10.26
CA ASN A 93 12.15 18.55 -11.51
C ASN A 93 11.04 19.34 -12.23
N ARG A 94 10.79 18.99 -13.50
CA ARG A 94 9.71 19.56 -14.33
C ARG A 94 9.88 21.06 -14.59
N LEU A 95 11.12 21.53 -14.69
CA LEU A 95 11.41 22.86 -15.22
C LEU A 95 11.04 22.91 -16.71
N ALA A 96 10.65 24.07 -17.20
CA ALA A 96 10.09 24.24 -18.53
C ALA A 96 11.07 23.83 -19.63
N ASP A 97 12.35 24.16 -19.45
CA ASP A 97 13.41 23.92 -20.41
C ASP A 97 14.78 23.91 -19.72
N GLU A 98 15.83 23.69 -20.53
CA GLU A 98 17.22 23.63 -20.06
C GLU A 98 17.73 25.00 -19.58
N ASP A 99 17.22 26.10 -20.12
CA ASP A 99 17.64 27.45 -19.73
C ASP A 99 17.09 27.82 -18.34
N GLU A 100 15.84 27.49 -18.06
CA GLU A 100 15.27 27.60 -16.72
C GLU A 100 16.03 26.72 -15.71
N ALA A 101 16.44 25.51 -16.12
CA ALA A 101 17.26 24.63 -15.28
C ALA A 101 18.63 25.22 -14.97
N LYS A 102 19.35 25.77 -15.96
CA LYS A 102 20.64 26.44 -15.75
C LYS A 102 20.51 27.64 -14.81
N LYS A 103 19.52 28.51 -15.05
CA LYS A 103 19.27 29.66 -14.19
C LYS A 103 18.96 29.23 -12.75
N THR A 104 18.14 28.20 -12.58
CA THR A 104 17.78 27.67 -11.25
C THR A 104 18.98 27.05 -10.54
N ARG A 105 19.84 26.31 -11.26
CA ARG A 105 21.11 25.79 -10.76
C ARG A 105 22.01 26.92 -10.25
N ASP A 106 22.18 27.98 -11.05
CA ASP A 106 23.05 29.10 -10.69
C ASP A 106 22.52 29.86 -9.47
N MET A 107 21.20 30.02 -9.35
CA MET A 107 20.57 30.59 -8.16
C MET A 107 20.77 29.70 -6.92
N ALA A 108 20.63 28.37 -7.07
CA ALA A 108 20.87 27.44 -5.99
C ALA A 108 22.32 27.47 -5.50
N ALA A 109 23.29 27.62 -6.41
CA ALA A 109 24.71 27.73 -6.07
C ALA A 109 25.02 28.91 -5.12
N GLN A 110 24.25 30.00 -5.18
CA GLN A 110 24.45 31.17 -4.31
C GLN A 110 24.01 30.94 -2.85
N ILE A 111 23.31 29.84 -2.56
CA ILE A 111 22.84 29.54 -1.20
C ILE A 111 24.02 28.91 -0.41
N PRO A 112 24.39 29.43 0.79
CA PRO A 112 25.61 29.04 1.49
C PRO A 112 25.76 27.55 1.85
N TYR A 113 24.64 26.81 1.84
CA TYR A 113 24.60 25.37 2.15
C TYR A 113 24.87 24.48 0.93
N THR A 114 24.93 25.05 -0.27
CA THR A 114 25.09 24.30 -1.53
C THR A 114 26.51 23.80 -1.66
N LEU A 115 26.71 22.50 -1.43
CA LEU A 115 27.98 21.85 -1.68
C LEU A 115 28.20 21.62 -3.17
N MET A 116 27.18 21.13 -3.88
CA MET A 116 27.26 20.87 -5.32
C MET A 116 25.90 21.04 -5.96
N THR A 117 25.84 21.62 -7.16
CA THR A 117 24.60 21.70 -7.94
C THR A 117 24.85 21.54 -9.43
N PHE A 118 23.92 20.88 -10.11
CA PHE A 118 24.03 20.54 -11.53
C PHE A 118 22.66 20.29 -12.15
N VAL A 119 22.56 20.47 -13.47
CA VAL A 119 21.39 20.09 -14.27
C VAL A 119 21.28 18.56 -14.35
N GLY A 120 20.11 18.03 -14.01
CA GLY A 120 19.83 16.60 -13.98
C GLY A 120 19.71 15.95 -15.37
N ILE A 121 19.59 14.62 -15.38
CA ILE A 121 19.60 13.80 -16.60
C ILE A 121 18.59 14.25 -17.67
N THR A 122 17.42 14.75 -17.26
CA THR A 122 16.35 15.18 -18.17
C THR A 122 16.64 16.48 -18.90
N GLY A 123 17.63 17.28 -18.45
CA GLY A 123 17.80 18.68 -18.90
C GLY A 123 16.81 19.65 -18.25
N CYS A 124 15.65 19.16 -17.82
CA CYS A 124 14.57 19.92 -17.17
C CYS A 124 14.52 19.70 -15.65
N SER A 125 15.68 19.52 -15.01
CA SER A 125 15.78 19.34 -13.57
C SER A 125 17.10 19.87 -13.01
N VAL A 126 17.12 20.20 -11.73
CA VAL A 126 18.31 20.61 -10.97
C VAL A 126 18.47 19.70 -9.76
N LYS A 127 19.70 19.27 -9.50
CA LYS A 127 20.09 18.52 -8.32
C LYS A 127 20.93 19.44 -7.43
N ILE A 128 20.66 19.42 -6.13
CA ILE A 128 21.35 20.25 -5.14
C ILE A 128 21.79 19.33 -4.02
N VAL A 129 23.09 19.28 -3.76
CA VAL A 129 23.68 18.47 -2.71
C VAL A 129 24.15 19.40 -1.60
N CYS A 130 23.73 19.11 -0.37
CA CYS A 130 24.09 19.86 0.82
C CYS A 130 24.76 18.92 1.84
N ARG A 131 25.52 19.48 2.78
CA ARG A 131 26.08 18.73 3.92
C ARG A 131 25.31 19.05 5.20
N ALA A 132 25.03 18.04 6.02
CA ALA A 132 24.46 18.22 7.35
C ALA A 132 25.35 17.57 8.42
N THR A 133 25.42 18.17 9.61
CA THR A 133 26.16 17.67 10.77
C THR A 133 25.39 17.88 12.08
N MET A 134 25.79 17.19 13.14
CA MET A 134 25.41 17.52 14.51
C MET A 134 26.15 18.79 15.00
N PRO A 135 25.77 19.38 16.15
CA PRO A 135 26.38 20.62 16.66
C PRO A 135 27.88 20.51 16.96
N ASP A 136 28.36 19.30 17.24
CA ASP A 136 29.77 18.99 17.46
C ASP A 136 30.56 18.79 16.15
N GLY A 137 29.91 18.97 15.00
CA GLY A 137 30.48 18.78 13.67
C GLY A 137 30.56 17.32 13.22
N LYS A 138 30.10 16.36 14.03
CA LYS A 138 30.11 14.93 13.68
C LYS A 138 28.79 14.50 13.03
N LEU A 139 28.75 13.24 12.57
CA LEU A 139 27.54 12.58 12.08
C LEU A 139 27.02 11.60 13.16
N PRO A 140 25.71 11.36 13.21
CA PRO A 140 25.14 10.45 14.19
C PRO A 140 25.48 8.97 13.89
N ASP A 141 25.79 8.23 14.94
CA ASP A 141 26.05 6.78 14.86
C ASP A 141 24.74 5.97 14.81
N GLU A 142 23.71 6.42 15.52
CA GLU A 142 22.34 5.87 15.57
C GLU A 142 21.32 6.83 14.92
N ASP A 143 20.09 6.40 14.64
CA ASP A 143 19.01 7.27 14.10
C ASP A 143 19.32 8.07 12.82
N LYS A 144 20.21 7.55 11.96
CA LYS A 144 20.63 8.19 10.70
C LYS A 144 19.46 8.61 9.80
N GLN A 145 18.41 7.79 9.76
CA GLN A 145 17.20 8.08 8.96
C GLN A 145 16.43 9.28 9.50
N THR A 146 16.31 9.40 10.82
CA THR A 146 15.68 10.55 11.49
C THR A 146 16.50 11.82 11.22
N PHE A 147 17.83 11.73 11.34
CA PHE A 147 18.74 12.84 11.05
C PHE A 147 18.62 13.35 9.61
N ILE A 148 18.63 12.45 8.62
CA ILE A 148 18.48 12.81 7.20
C ILE A 148 17.13 13.47 6.95
N THR A 149 16.05 12.94 7.54
CA THR A 149 14.70 13.49 7.42
C THR A 149 14.66 14.93 7.93
N GLU A 150 15.22 15.20 9.11
CA GLU A 150 15.26 16.54 9.68
C GLU A 150 16.15 17.50 8.89
N ALA A 151 17.30 17.03 8.40
CA ALA A 151 18.19 17.83 7.56
C ALA A 151 17.52 18.22 6.24
N TYR A 152 16.93 17.25 5.54
CA TYR A 152 16.18 17.48 4.32
C TYR A 152 15.04 18.48 4.56
N ARG A 153 14.30 18.32 5.66
CA ARG A 153 13.17 19.20 6.01
C ARG A 153 13.60 20.66 6.17
N LYS A 154 14.69 20.92 6.89
CA LYS A 154 15.27 22.27 7.06
C LYS A 154 15.82 22.82 5.73
N LEU A 155 16.55 22.01 4.96
CA LEU A 155 17.09 22.43 3.66
C LEU A 155 15.98 22.70 2.64
N HIS A 156 14.98 21.83 2.55
CA HIS A 156 13.81 22.01 1.67
C HIS A 156 13.13 23.35 1.94
N TYR A 157 12.93 23.72 3.21
CA TYR A 157 12.40 25.04 3.57
C TYR A 157 13.29 26.20 3.14
N ILE A 158 14.60 26.13 3.45
CA ILE A 158 15.56 27.18 3.11
C ILE A 158 15.57 27.42 1.61
N TYR A 159 15.75 26.37 0.82
CA TYR A 159 15.86 26.52 -0.62
C TYR A 159 14.52 26.87 -1.26
N SER A 160 13.39 26.29 -0.82
CA SER A 160 12.08 26.67 -1.36
C SER A 160 11.79 28.16 -1.12
N THR A 161 12.24 28.68 0.02
CA THR A 161 12.11 30.11 0.37
C THR A 161 13.02 30.98 -0.47
N GLN A 162 14.32 30.67 -0.51
CA GLN A 162 15.33 31.51 -1.16
C GLN A 162 15.18 31.51 -2.69
N LEU A 163 14.79 30.38 -3.27
CA LEU A 163 14.54 30.26 -4.71
C LEU A 163 13.14 30.70 -5.11
N GLN A 164 12.23 30.94 -4.15
CA GLN A 164 10.82 31.27 -4.38
C GLN A 164 10.10 30.27 -5.30
N MET A 165 10.44 29.00 -5.18
CA MET A 165 9.87 27.91 -5.98
C MET A 165 9.64 26.67 -5.12
N SER A 166 8.74 25.79 -5.58
CA SER A 166 8.52 24.51 -4.91
C SER A 166 9.62 23.52 -5.30
N ILE A 167 10.39 23.08 -4.31
CA ILE A 167 11.33 21.96 -4.45
C ILE A 167 10.54 20.66 -4.34
N ASP A 168 10.95 19.63 -5.09
CA ASP A 168 10.28 18.34 -5.03
C ASP A 168 10.34 17.74 -3.64
N LYS A 169 9.31 16.96 -3.32
CA LYS A 169 9.14 16.33 -2.01
C LYS A 169 9.45 14.85 -2.15
N ILE A 170 10.74 14.56 -2.30
CA ILE A 170 11.23 13.19 -2.37
C ILE A 170 11.59 12.76 -0.96
N PRO A 171 10.90 11.76 -0.36
CA PRO A 171 11.25 11.28 0.97
C PRO A 171 12.73 10.89 1.01
N PRO A 172 13.53 11.52 1.87
CA PRO A 172 14.95 11.28 1.89
C PRO A 172 15.22 9.96 2.63
N THR A 173 16.04 9.10 2.04
CA THR A 173 16.44 7.81 2.60
C THR A 173 17.95 7.68 2.46
N LEU A 174 18.53 6.71 3.17
CA LEU A 174 19.95 6.37 2.99
C LEU A 174 20.28 5.89 1.56
N GLU A 175 19.27 5.45 0.82
CA GLU A 175 19.36 5.00 -0.58
C GLU A 175 18.99 6.09 -1.60
N SER A 176 18.56 7.28 -1.15
CA SER A 176 18.16 8.37 -2.04
C SER A 176 19.25 8.66 -3.05
N SER A 177 18.84 8.65 -4.32
CA SER A 177 19.74 8.73 -5.45
C SER A 177 19.11 9.45 -6.62
N CYS A 178 19.95 10.02 -7.47
CA CYS A 178 19.55 10.56 -8.76
C CYS A 178 20.38 9.94 -9.88
N CYS A 179 19.86 9.96 -11.12
CA CYS A 179 20.62 9.46 -12.26
C CYS A 179 21.91 10.27 -12.48
N VAL A 180 22.94 9.62 -12.99
CA VAL A 180 24.12 10.31 -13.52
C VAL A 180 23.69 11.35 -14.55
N SER A 181 24.36 12.49 -14.55
CA SER A 181 23.97 13.65 -15.36
C SER A 181 25.19 14.23 -16.06
N VAL A 182 24.95 15.06 -17.08
CA VAL A 182 25.99 15.81 -17.78
C VAL A 182 25.63 17.28 -17.74
N ASP A 183 26.53 18.05 -17.14
CA ASP A 183 26.42 19.49 -17.00
C ASP A 183 27.85 20.08 -16.95
N PRO A 184 28.36 20.61 -18.08
CA PRO A 184 29.68 21.23 -18.15
C PRO A 184 29.85 22.43 -17.20
N GLU A 185 28.74 23.04 -16.80
CA GLU A 185 28.67 24.21 -15.92
C GLU A 185 28.21 23.85 -14.50
N ALA A 186 28.29 22.56 -14.12
CA ALA A 186 28.05 22.16 -12.74
C ALA A 186 28.97 22.93 -11.77
N ILE A 187 28.45 23.25 -10.59
CA ILE A 187 29.13 24.07 -9.59
C ILE A 187 29.37 23.22 -8.32
N ILE A 188 30.56 23.37 -7.72
CA ILE A 188 30.92 22.76 -6.43
C ILE A 188 31.59 23.81 -5.53
N HIS A 189 31.17 23.89 -4.27
CA HIS A 189 31.72 24.78 -3.24
C HIS A 189 32.30 23.95 -2.09
N GLU A 190 33.61 23.71 -2.08
CA GLU A 190 34.26 22.90 -1.03
C GLU A 190 34.14 23.53 0.37
N ASP A 191 33.92 24.85 0.43
CA ASP A 191 33.72 25.67 1.63
C ASP A 191 32.26 25.80 2.07
N ALA A 192 31.32 25.08 1.43
CA ALA A 192 29.91 25.12 1.78
C ALA A 192 29.65 24.82 3.26
N ILE A 193 28.81 25.65 3.87
CA ILE A 193 28.52 25.61 5.30
C ILE A 193 27.65 24.36 5.57
N PRO A 194 28.05 23.44 6.48
CA PRO A 194 27.18 22.33 6.85
C PRO A 194 25.98 22.83 7.64
N LEU A 195 24.80 22.29 7.33
CA LEU A 195 23.60 22.55 8.12
C LEU A 195 23.68 21.78 9.45
N VAL A 196 23.53 22.50 10.56
CA VAL A 196 23.55 21.90 11.91
C VAL A 196 22.17 21.38 12.31
N ILE A 197 22.08 20.12 12.70
CA ILE A 197 20.86 19.44 13.18
C ILE A 197 20.98 19.15 14.68
N THR A 198 20.07 19.72 15.46
CA THR A 198 19.97 19.53 16.92
C THR A 198 18.85 18.53 17.23
N GLY A 199 19.17 17.47 17.99
CA GLY A 199 18.23 16.36 18.26
C GLY A 199 16.98 16.70 19.08
N ASN A 200 16.81 17.93 19.55
CA ASN A 200 15.71 18.37 20.44
C ASN A 200 14.85 19.50 19.88
N GLU A 201 15.16 20.04 18.70
CA GLU A 201 14.25 20.98 18.07
C GLU A 201 13.24 20.19 17.26
N LEU A 202 11.99 20.12 17.75
CA LEU A 202 10.83 20.14 16.86
C LEU A 202 11.05 21.35 15.97
N THR A 203 11.72 21.19 14.83
CA THR A 203 11.92 22.33 13.97
C THR A 203 10.50 22.82 13.66
N PRO A 204 10.22 24.13 13.84
CA PRO A 204 8.87 24.64 13.86
C PRO A 204 8.08 24.06 12.70
N ASN A 205 6.75 23.95 12.80
CA ASN A 205 5.94 23.81 11.59
C ASN A 205 6.28 25.01 10.71
N LEU A 206 7.23 24.83 9.81
CA LEU A 206 7.88 25.86 9.03
C LEU A 206 6.80 26.26 8.02
N LYS A 207 5.99 27.23 8.40
CA LYS A 207 4.93 27.73 7.54
C LYS A 207 5.61 28.20 6.25
N PRO A 208 5.11 27.80 5.07
CA PRO A 208 5.61 28.32 3.81
C PRO A 208 5.77 29.85 3.93
N LEU A 209 6.99 30.37 3.73
CA LEU A 209 7.22 31.83 3.75
C LEU A 209 6.44 32.52 2.63
N VAL A 210 6.13 31.77 1.58
CA VAL A 210 5.11 32.13 0.60
C VAL A 210 3.74 31.74 1.20
N MET A 211 3.07 32.71 1.82
CA MET A 211 1.62 32.66 1.81
C MET A 211 1.20 32.57 0.33
N PRO A 212 0.34 31.61 -0.03
CA PRO A 212 0.16 31.31 -1.43
C PRO A 212 -0.40 32.54 -2.12
N GLN A 213 -0.01 32.71 -3.38
CA GLN A 213 -0.84 33.39 -4.38
C GLN A 213 -2.32 33.19 -4.02
N LYS A 214 -3.15 34.24 -4.11
CA LYS A 214 -4.59 34.10 -3.85
C LYS A 214 -5.08 32.86 -4.59
N ALA A 215 -6.04 32.09 -4.08
CA ALA A 215 -6.44 30.87 -4.79
C ALA A 215 -6.91 31.14 -6.25
N ILE A 216 -7.29 32.39 -6.53
CA ILE A 216 -7.59 32.94 -7.85
C ILE A 216 -6.38 32.97 -8.79
N GLU A 217 -5.17 33.13 -8.26
CA GLU A 217 -3.89 33.23 -8.95
C GLU A 217 -3.16 31.89 -9.10
N LEU A 218 -3.66 30.82 -8.45
CA LEU A 218 -3.10 29.47 -8.63
C LEU A 218 -3.28 29.00 -10.08
N PRO A 219 -2.29 28.30 -10.65
CA PRO A 219 -2.38 27.77 -12.00
C PRO A 219 -3.56 26.80 -12.11
N ILE A 220 -4.51 27.20 -12.95
CA ILE A 220 -5.67 26.40 -13.33
C ILE A 220 -5.14 25.33 -14.29
N PHE A 221 -5.59 24.07 -14.15
CA PHE A 221 -5.08 22.90 -14.91
C PHE A 221 -3.72 22.34 -14.46
N ASN A 222 -3.54 22.22 -13.14
CA ASN A 222 -2.41 21.48 -12.57
C ASN A 222 -2.24 20.08 -13.21
N GLU A 223 -0.98 19.64 -13.35
CA GLU A 223 -0.58 18.34 -13.93
C GLU A 223 -0.75 18.21 -15.46
N ARG A 224 -1.15 19.27 -16.17
CA ARG A 224 -1.17 19.30 -17.65
C ARG A 224 0.04 20.01 -18.22
N THR A 225 0.48 19.54 -19.39
CA THR A 225 1.50 20.24 -20.18
C THR A 225 0.95 21.56 -20.74
N LYS A 226 1.84 22.51 -21.05
CA LYS A 226 1.46 23.80 -21.68
C LYS A 226 0.62 23.60 -22.95
N LEU A 227 0.96 22.59 -23.77
CA LEU A 227 0.20 22.27 -24.97
C LEU A 227 -1.23 21.79 -24.66
N GLN A 228 -1.39 20.85 -23.70
CA GLN A 228 -2.70 20.35 -23.28
C GLN A 228 -3.56 21.47 -22.69
N THR A 229 -2.97 22.31 -21.85
CA THR A 229 -3.64 23.50 -21.29
C THR A 229 -4.12 24.44 -22.39
N ASN A 230 -3.24 24.76 -23.36
CA ASN A 230 -3.61 25.61 -24.48
C ASN A 230 -4.71 25.00 -25.36
N GLN A 231 -4.73 23.67 -25.55
CA GLN A 231 -5.77 22.99 -26.33
C GLN A 231 -7.13 23.10 -25.66
N MET A 232 -7.17 22.97 -24.33
CA MET A 232 -8.40 23.12 -23.56
C MET A 232 -8.90 24.56 -23.53
N LEU A 233 -8.00 25.52 -23.32
CA LEU A 233 -8.34 26.92 -23.40
C LEU A 233 -8.87 27.30 -24.79
N PHE A 234 -8.25 26.80 -25.86
CA PHE A 234 -8.79 26.96 -27.22
C PHE A 234 -10.21 26.41 -27.33
N HIS A 235 -10.47 25.22 -26.78
CA HIS A 235 -11.81 24.65 -26.78
C HIS A 235 -12.82 25.53 -26.02
N TYR A 236 -12.45 26.11 -24.88
CA TYR A 236 -13.34 27.04 -24.16
C TYR A 236 -13.58 28.33 -24.95
N CYS A 237 -12.54 28.92 -25.55
CA CYS A 237 -12.69 30.06 -26.46
C CYS A 237 -13.62 29.72 -27.64
N PHE A 238 -13.49 28.53 -28.21
CA PHE A 238 -14.33 28.03 -29.31
C PHE A 238 -15.79 27.91 -28.90
N MET A 239 -16.08 27.28 -27.75
CA MET A 239 -17.44 27.12 -27.24
C MET A 239 -18.06 28.46 -26.84
N ASP A 240 -17.30 29.37 -26.22
CA ASP A 240 -17.79 30.70 -25.86
C ASP A 240 -18.06 31.57 -27.10
N ALA A 241 -17.20 31.47 -28.13
CA ALA A 241 -17.42 32.12 -29.42
C ALA A 241 -18.68 31.58 -30.11
N LEU A 242 -18.91 30.27 -30.07
CA LEU A 242 -20.12 29.66 -30.60
C LEU A 242 -21.38 30.15 -29.88
N ASN A 243 -21.38 30.14 -28.54
CA ASN A 243 -22.53 30.56 -27.74
C ASN A 243 -22.89 32.04 -27.92
N LYS A 244 -21.90 32.88 -28.24
CA LYS A 244 -22.12 34.31 -28.47
C LYS A 244 -22.81 34.59 -29.80
N ILE A 245 -22.64 33.71 -30.78
CA ILE A 245 -23.20 33.90 -32.11
C ILE A 245 -24.60 33.35 -32.12
N ARG A 246 -25.56 34.23 -32.45
CA ARG A 246 -26.91 33.79 -32.75
C ARG A 246 -26.89 33.05 -34.07
N LEU A 247 -27.45 31.84 -34.10
CA LEU A 247 -27.44 30.94 -35.25
C LEU A 247 -28.35 31.40 -36.41
N ASP A 248 -28.99 32.57 -36.29
CA ASP A 248 -30.07 33.01 -37.19
C ASP A 248 -29.56 33.90 -38.35
N ASP A 249 -28.27 34.26 -38.39
CA ASP A 249 -27.68 35.18 -39.37
C ASP A 249 -26.71 34.42 -40.31
N GLU A 250 -27.26 33.78 -41.35
CA GLU A 250 -26.51 32.83 -42.19
C GLU A 250 -25.39 33.49 -43.03
N GLU A 251 -25.57 34.76 -43.44
CA GLU A 251 -24.73 35.38 -44.48
C GLU A 251 -23.31 35.73 -44.01
N TYR A 252 -23.09 35.89 -42.70
CA TYR A 252 -21.76 36.20 -42.14
C TYR A 252 -21.39 35.33 -40.93
N LYS A 253 -22.10 34.21 -40.72
CA LYS A 253 -21.93 33.34 -39.56
C LYS A 253 -20.47 32.89 -39.36
N VAL A 254 -19.83 32.39 -40.42
CA VAL A 254 -18.44 31.89 -40.37
C VAL A 254 -17.46 33.03 -40.10
N HIS A 255 -17.60 34.14 -40.80
CA HIS A 255 -16.72 35.31 -40.63
C HIS A 255 -16.83 35.91 -39.21
N ASN A 256 -18.05 36.08 -38.70
CA ASN A 256 -18.30 36.60 -37.34
C ASN A 256 -17.79 35.63 -36.27
N PHE A 257 -17.87 34.32 -36.53
CA PHE A 257 -17.31 33.30 -35.66
C PHE A 257 -15.80 33.35 -35.60
N LEU A 258 -15.14 33.32 -36.74
CA LEU A 258 -13.69 33.36 -36.81
C LEU A 258 -13.13 34.63 -36.14
N ASN A 259 -13.77 35.78 -36.35
CA ASN A 259 -13.37 37.03 -35.70
C ASN A 259 -13.52 36.97 -34.17
N THR A 260 -14.63 36.42 -33.68
CA THR A 260 -14.87 36.27 -32.23
C THR A 260 -13.89 35.29 -31.62
N LEU A 261 -13.68 34.14 -32.28
CA LEU A 261 -12.75 33.10 -31.83
C LEU A 261 -11.30 33.60 -31.82
N ALA A 262 -10.85 34.27 -32.88
CA ALA A 262 -9.49 34.80 -32.98
C ALA A 262 -9.23 35.83 -31.88
N LYS A 263 -10.19 36.73 -31.62
CA LYS A 263 -10.15 37.66 -30.49
C LYS A 263 -10.03 36.93 -29.15
N TYR A 264 -10.86 35.91 -28.91
CA TYR A 264 -10.85 35.18 -27.64
C TYR A 264 -9.56 34.41 -27.42
N CYS A 265 -9.03 33.77 -28.47
CA CYS A 265 -7.75 33.07 -28.40
C CYS A 265 -6.60 34.03 -28.07
N HIS A 266 -6.60 35.22 -28.68
CA HIS A 266 -5.59 36.25 -28.45
C HIS A 266 -5.69 36.82 -27.03
N GLU A 267 -6.90 37.13 -26.54
CA GLU A 267 -7.14 37.57 -25.17
C GLU A 267 -6.70 36.53 -24.12
N SER A 268 -6.82 35.24 -24.44
CA SER A 268 -6.34 34.12 -23.61
C SER A 268 -4.83 33.83 -23.75
N GLY A 269 -4.10 34.55 -24.61
CA GLY A 269 -2.65 34.38 -24.80
C GLY A 269 -2.24 33.07 -25.48
N LEU A 270 -3.13 32.50 -26.31
CA LEU A 270 -2.84 31.25 -27.01
C LEU A 270 -1.90 31.45 -28.20
N PRO A 271 -1.05 30.47 -28.55
CA PRO A 271 -0.19 30.61 -29.73
C PRO A 271 -1.00 30.62 -31.03
N MET A 272 -0.88 31.68 -31.83
CA MET A 272 -1.64 31.86 -33.08
C MET A 272 -1.55 30.64 -34.02
N GLY A 273 -0.35 30.14 -34.30
CA GLY A 273 -0.15 29.02 -35.22
C GLY A 273 -0.86 27.74 -34.77
N MET A 274 -1.01 27.54 -33.45
CA MET A 274 -1.78 26.44 -32.89
C MET A 274 -3.29 26.66 -33.11
N CYS A 275 -3.80 27.85 -32.81
CA CYS A 275 -5.21 28.17 -32.97
C CYS A 275 -5.67 28.10 -34.43
N VAL A 276 -4.87 28.61 -35.37
CA VAL A 276 -5.12 28.50 -36.81
C VAL A 276 -5.22 27.03 -37.21
N LYS A 277 -4.25 26.21 -36.82
CA LYS A 277 -4.22 24.78 -37.15
C LYS A 277 -5.44 24.03 -36.59
N LEU A 278 -5.82 24.29 -35.34
CA LEU A 278 -6.99 23.66 -34.72
C LEU A 278 -8.31 24.11 -35.38
N THR A 279 -8.44 25.39 -35.73
CA THR A 279 -9.62 25.92 -36.43
C THR A 279 -9.78 25.29 -37.81
N LYS A 280 -8.69 25.11 -38.59
CA LYS A 280 -8.71 24.48 -39.91
C LYS A 280 -9.23 23.04 -39.92
N TYR A 281 -9.11 22.31 -38.81
CA TYR A 281 -9.67 20.95 -38.71
C TYR A 281 -11.19 20.92 -38.55
N ASN A 282 -11.84 22.07 -38.29
CA ASN A 282 -13.28 22.13 -38.16
C ASN A 282 -13.94 22.27 -39.55
N SER A 283 -14.81 21.34 -39.91
CA SER A 283 -15.45 21.29 -41.24
C SER A 283 -16.43 22.44 -41.51
N GLU A 284 -16.99 23.07 -40.47
CA GLU A 284 -17.97 24.17 -40.63
C GLU A 284 -17.26 25.53 -40.72
N PHE A 285 -16.25 25.75 -39.90
CA PHE A 285 -15.60 27.07 -39.78
C PHE A 285 -14.18 27.14 -40.37
N GLY A 286 -13.56 26.00 -40.67
CA GLY A 286 -12.16 25.87 -41.09
C GLY A 286 -11.95 25.61 -42.58
N SER A 287 -13.01 25.53 -43.38
CA SER A 287 -12.96 25.12 -44.80
C SER A 287 -12.22 26.12 -45.71
N ASP A 288 -12.26 27.42 -45.40
CA ASP A 288 -11.48 28.44 -46.09
C ASP A 288 -10.20 28.75 -45.29
N GLU A 289 -9.11 28.07 -45.66
CA GLU A 289 -7.84 28.17 -44.95
C GLU A 289 -7.24 29.58 -44.96
N LEU A 290 -7.36 30.30 -46.09
CA LEU A 290 -6.83 31.65 -46.26
C LEU A 290 -7.62 32.65 -45.41
N LEU A 291 -8.94 32.50 -45.35
CA LEU A 291 -9.80 33.32 -44.50
C LEU A 291 -9.44 33.14 -43.02
N VAL A 292 -9.24 31.89 -42.57
CA VAL A 292 -8.84 31.59 -41.20
C VAL A 292 -7.49 32.24 -40.87
N GLU A 293 -6.48 32.08 -41.75
CA GLU A 293 -5.16 32.68 -41.54
C GLU A 293 -5.22 34.20 -41.45
N ASN A 294 -5.93 34.85 -42.38
CA ASN A 294 -6.04 36.31 -42.43
C ASN A 294 -6.73 36.88 -41.18
N ILE A 295 -7.84 36.29 -40.74
CA ILE A 295 -8.57 36.77 -39.56
C ILE A 295 -7.74 36.59 -38.28
N PHE A 296 -7.07 35.45 -38.12
CA PHE A 296 -6.20 35.24 -36.96
C PHE A 296 -4.99 36.18 -36.98
N MET A 297 -4.36 36.38 -38.15
CA MET A 297 -3.28 37.36 -38.30
C MET A 297 -3.75 38.76 -37.89
N GLU A 298 -4.88 39.23 -38.41
CA GLU A 298 -5.42 40.56 -38.08
C GLU A 298 -5.73 40.71 -36.59
N ALA A 299 -6.31 39.68 -35.95
CA ALA A 299 -6.60 39.71 -34.53
C ALA A 299 -5.32 39.79 -33.67
N TYR A 300 -4.27 39.04 -34.03
CA TYR A 300 -3.01 38.94 -33.27
C TYR A 300 -2.04 40.09 -33.53
N HIS A 301 -2.22 40.88 -34.60
CA HIS A 301 -1.47 42.13 -34.80
C HIS A 301 -1.76 43.19 -33.73
N LYS A 302 -2.88 43.07 -33.00
CA LYS A 302 -3.26 44.01 -31.94
C LYS A 302 -2.41 43.74 -30.70
N GLU A 303 -1.70 44.74 -30.19
CA GLU A 303 -0.96 44.60 -28.94
C GLU A 303 -1.92 44.44 -27.74
N ILE A 304 -1.61 43.48 -26.86
CA ILE A 304 -2.34 43.22 -25.62
C ILE A 304 -1.39 43.44 -24.44
N GLU A 305 -1.78 44.32 -23.51
CA GLU A 305 -0.99 44.59 -22.29
C GLU A 305 -0.97 43.41 -21.31
N LYS A 306 -2.07 42.65 -21.23
CA LYS A 306 -2.21 41.50 -20.32
C LYS A 306 -3.17 40.45 -20.86
N PHE A 307 -2.75 39.19 -20.81
CA PHE A 307 -3.57 38.03 -21.17
C PHE A 307 -4.40 37.54 -19.98
N TYR A 308 -5.58 37.00 -20.28
CA TYR A 308 -6.51 36.43 -19.31
C TYR A 308 -6.91 35.01 -19.74
N PRO A 309 -6.05 34.00 -19.50
CA PRO A 309 -6.29 32.63 -19.95
C PRO A 309 -7.67 32.10 -19.59
N GLU A 310 -8.13 32.37 -18.36
CA GLU A 310 -9.38 31.87 -17.81
C GLU A 310 -10.65 32.66 -18.20
N LYS A 311 -10.53 33.72 -19.01
CA LYS A 311 -11.63 34.66 -19.30
C LYS A 311 -12.87 34.00 -19.90
N HIS A 312 -12.65 32.99 -20.75
CA HIS A 312 -13.70 32.29 -21.50
C HIS A 312 -14.19 31.01 -20.82
N LEU A 313 -13.81 30.79 -19.56
CA LEU A 313 -14.43 29.77 -18.72
C LEU A 313 -15.69 30.35 -18.07
N SER A 314 -16.77 29.56 -18.03
CA SER A 314 -17.91 29.90 -17.20
C SER A 314 -17.50 29.98 -15.72
N LYS A 315 -18.22 30.77 -14.91
CA LYS A 315 -17.95 30.90 -13.47
C LYS A 315 -17.91 29.54 -12.76
N VAL A 316 -18.80 28.61 -13.13
CA VAL A 316 -18.88 27.26 -12.55
C VAL A 316 -17.65 26.42 -12.92
N GLN A 317 -17.23 26.43 -14.19
CA GLN A 317 -16.02 25.73 -14.63
C GLN A 317 -14.77 26.30 -13.95
N LEU A 318 -14.65 27.63 -13.91
CA LEU A 318 -13.54 28.31 -13.29
C LEU A 318 -13.42 27.96 -11.80
N MET A 319 -14.55 27.93 -11.09
CA MET A 319 -14.60 27.56 -9.68
C MET A 319 -14.17 26.11 -9.46
N ALA A 320 -14.64 25.16 -10.28
CA ALA A 320 -14.25 23.75 -10.20
C ALA A 320 -12.74 23.57 -10.41
N PHE A 321 -12.16 24.19 -11.44
CA PHE A 321 -10.72 24.09 -11.67
C PHE A 321 -9.88 24.79 -10.59
N LYS A 322 -10.35 25.92 -10.05
CA LYS A 322 -9.68 26.60 -8.94
C LYS A 322 -9.71 25.78 -7.65
N GLN A 323 -10.83 25.11 -7.38
CA GLN A 323 -10.93 24.19 -6.26
C GLN A 323 -9.97 23.01 -6.43
N GLU A 324 -9.94 22.38 -7.60
CA GLU A 324 -8.99 21.31 -7.92
C GLU A 324 -7.53 21.79 -7.79
N ALA A 325 -7.21 22.96 -8.34
CA ALA A 325 -5.88 23.55 -8.25
C ALA A 325 -5.47 23.78 -6.79
N PHE A 326 -6.35 24.35 -5.97
CA PHE A 326 -6.11 24.52 -4.53
C PHE A 326 -5.86 23.18 -3.84
N MET A 327 -6.72 22.19 -4.08
CA MET A 327 -6.61 20.88 -3.45
C MET A 327 -5.28 20.20 -3.81
N ASN A 328 -4.92 20.19 -5.09
CA ASN A 328 -3.67 19.59 -5.58
C ASN A 328 -2.42 20.39 -5.19
N THR A 329 -2.55 21.67 -4.87
CA THR A 329 -1.42 22.51 -4.41
C THR A 329 -1.06 22.19 -2.97
N PHE A 330 -2.04 22.06 -2.08
CA PHE A 330 -1.80 21.91 -0.64
C PHE A 330 -1.85 20.49 -0.13
N TYR A 331 -2.42 19.56 -0.90
CA TYR A 331 -2.69 18.21 -0.44
C TYR A 331 -2.37 17.18 -1.52
N GLU A 332 -2.07 15.99 -1.07
CA GLU A 332 -2.06 14.79 -1.90
C GLU A 332 -3.09 13.82 -1.33
N PHE A 333 -3.94 13.28 -2.19
CA PHE A 333 -5.04 12.41 -1.80
C PHE A 333 -4.88 11.04 -2.42
N ARG A 334 -5.32 10.02 -1.70
CA ARG A 334 -5.50 8.66 -2.22
C ARG A 334 -6.68 8.00 -1.54
N LYS A 335 -7.27 7.01 -2.16
CA LYS A 335 -8.37 6.23 -1.61
C LYS A 335 -7.88 4.84 -1.26
N ASN A 336 -7.71 4.57 0.02
CA ASN A 336 -7.34 3.24 0.50
C ASN A 336 -8.51 2.28 0.25
N ILE A 337 -8.32 1.32 -0.65
CA ILE A 337 -9.41 0.42 -1.07
C ILE A 337 -9.73 -0.65 -0.03
N ILE A 338 -8.79 -0.93 0.88
CA ILE A 338 -8.93 -1.91 1.97
C ILE A 338 -9.74 -1.29 3.10
N SER A 339 -9.35 -0.12 3.61
CA SER A 339 -10.14 0.57 4.64
C SER A 339 -11.42 1.20 4.08
N GLY A 340 -11.42 1.54 2.78
CA GLY A 340 -12.48 2.28 2.10
C GLY A 340 -12.48 3.78 2.40
N LYS A 341 -11.49 4.28 3.14
CA LYS A 341 -11.37 5.69 3.51
C LYS A 341 -10.49 6.46 2.51
N ASN A 342 -10.77 7.75 2.38
CA ASN A 342 -9.81 8.67 1.76
C ASN A 342 -8.69 8.93 2.75
N GLU A 343 -7.47 9.00 2.24
CA GLU A 343 -6.28 9.37 2.97
C GLU A 343 -5.67 10.59 2.31
N PHE A 344 -4.96 11.38 3.11
CA PHE A 344 -4.25 12.53 2.58
C PHE A 344 -2.96 12.78 3.35
N ARG A 345 -2.10 13.58 2.74
CA ARG A 345 -0.98 14.25 3.39
C ARG A 345 -0.90 15.70 2.93
N TYR A 346 -0.30 16.55 3.74
CA TYR A 346 -0.05 17.93 3.32
C TYR A 346 1.13 17.97 2.34
N LYS A 347 0.96 18.71 1.25
CA LYS A 347 2.06 19.15 0.40
C LYS A 347 2.68 20.41 0.98
N ASP A 348 2.96 20.46 2.28
CA ASP A 348 3.66 21.56 2.95
C ASP A 348 5.16 21.29 3.14
N GLY A 349 5.59 20.02 3.02
CA GLY A 349 7.00 19.62 3.05
C GLY A 349 7.46 19.04 4.38
N TYR A 350 6.55 18.81 5.32
CA TYR A 350 6.87 18.32 6.67
C TYR A 350 6.25 16.94 6.95
N GLU A 351 5.07 16.67 6.41
CA GLU A 351 4.32 15.43 6.68
C GLU A 351 4.36 14.48 5.47
N TYR A 352 5.22 13.46 5.54
CA TYR A 352 5.44 12.52 4.44
C TYR A 352 4.44 11.34 4.42
N SER A 353 3.87 11.00 5.58
CA SER A 353 2.95 9.88 5.75
C SER A 353 1.52 10.29 5.39
N PHE A 354 0.85 9.48 4.58
CA PHE A 354 -0.59 9.57 4.42
C PHE A 354 -1.27 9.16 5.72
N ARG A 355 -2.34 9.87 6.08
CA ARG A 355 -3.21 9.51 7.19
C ARG A 355 -4.67 9.45 6.75
N PRO A 356 -5.49 8.62 7.43
CA PRO A 356 -6.93 8.60 7.21
C PRO A 356 -7.53 10.00 7.37
N MET A 357 -8.39 10.37 6.44
CA MET A 357 -9.11 11.63 6.49
C MET A 357 -10.28 11.54 7.46
N GLU A 358 -10.31 12.46 8.42
CA GLU A 358 -11.42 12.62 9.35
C GLU A 358 -12.28 13.83 8.98
N LYS A 359 -13.41 13.98 9.65
CA LYS A 359 -14.40 15.02 9.33
C LYS A 359 -13.84 16.43 9.54
N GLU A 360 -13.04 16.59 10.59
CA GLU A 360 -12.35 17.83 10.97
C GLU A 360 -11.36 18.30 9.91
N ASP A 361 -10.75 17.36 9.18
CA ASP A 361 -9.82 17.67 8.09
C ASP A 361 -10.56 18.34 6.94
N ARG A 362 -11.75 17.85 6.58
CA ARG A 362 -12.60 18.43 5.53
C ARG A 362 -12.97 19.86 5.89
N TYR A 363 -13.42 20.11 7.12
CA TYR A 363 -13.72 21.46 7.58
C TYR A 363 -12.51 22.38 7.56
N THR A 364 -11.34 21.87 7.94
CA THR A 364 -10.10 22.64 7.89
C THR A 364 -9.73 23.01 6.45
N MET A 365 -9.89 22.08 5.50
CA MET A 365 -9.67 22.32 4.08
C MET A 365 -10.63 23.38 3.53
N THR A 366 -11.94 23.26 3.82
CA THR A 366 -12.94 24.26 3.41
C THR A 366 -12.61 25.64 3.97
N LEU A 367 -12.31 25.75 5.27
CA LEU A 367 -11.97 27.04 5.90
C LEU A 367 -10.70 27.67 5.31
N LYS A 368 -9.70 26.86 4.95
CA LYS A 368 -8.50 27.35 4.26
C LYS A 368 -8.83 27.85 2.86
N ALA A 369 -9.63 27.12 2.10
CA ALA A 369 -10.07 27.53 0.76
C ALA A 369 -10.82 28.87 0.81
N LEU A 370 -11.75 29.02 1.76
CA LEU A 370 -12.49 30.27 2.01
C LEU A 370 -11.57 31.44 2.36
N LYS A 371 -10.63 31.24 3.28
CA LYS A 371 -9.64 32.28 3.66
C LYS A 371 -8.75 32.71 2.48
N MET A 372 -8.62 31.88 1.45
CA MET A 372 -7.84 32.14 0.26
C MET A 372 -8.67 32.65 -0.93
N GLY A 373 -9.96 32.92 -0.72
CA GLY A 373 -10.85 33.53 -1.69
C GLY A 373 -11.57 32.55 -2.62
N LEU A 374 -11.58 31.25 -2.32
CA LEU A 374 -12.49 30.31 -2.97
C LEU A 374 -13.80 30.25 -2.22
N GLU A 375 -14.90 30.48 -2.93
CA GLU A 375 -16.25 30.33 -2.40
C GLU A 375 -16.63 28.83 -2.24
N SER A 376 -15.80 28.01 -1.58
CA SER A 376 -15.99 26.57 -1.50
C SER A 376 -17.16 26.19 -0.58
N TRP A 377 -18.03 25.29 -1.07
CA TRP A 377 -19.12 24.68 -0.31
C TRP A 377 -18.70 23.27 0.11
N ASP A 378 -18.98 22.85 1.35
CA ASP A 378 -18.58 21.51 1.86
C ASP A 378 -18.97 20.36 0.91
N LYS A 379 -20.12 20.48 0.25
CA LYS A 379 -20.61 19.48 -0.72
C LYS A 379 -19.71 19.33 -1.95
N ASP A 380 -19.07 20.40 -2.41
CA ASP A 380 -18.20 20.33 -3.59
C ASP A 380 -16.85 19.71 -3.23
N LEU A 381 -16.37 19.90 -2.00
CA LEU A 381 -15.22 19.18 -1.47
C LEU A 381 -15.52 17.68 -1.37
N ASP A 382 -16.67 17.30 -0.81
CA ASP A 382 -17.07 15.89 -0.72
C ASP A 382 -17.20 15.24 -2.10
N ARG A 383 -17.81 15.93 -3.08
CA ARG A 383 -17.89 15.46 -4.46
C ARG A 383 -16.51 15.21 -5.06
N TYR A 384 -15.56 16.13 -4.87
CA TYR A 384 -14.20 15.97 -5.35
C TYR A 384 -13.51 14.75 -4.70
N LEU A 385 -13.56 14.66 -3.37
CA LEU A 385 -12.91 13.60 -2.59
C LEU A 385 -13.50 12.21 -2.84
N ASP A 386 -14.79 12.11 -3.15
CA ASP A 386 -15.47 10.83 -3.40
C ASP A 386 -15.53 10.47 -4.89
N SER A 387 -14.99 11.33 -5.77
CA SER A 387 -14.92 11.10 -7.21
C SER A 387 -13.85 10.08 -7.59
N THR A 388 -13.89 9.65 -8.86
CA THR A 388 -12.85 8.82 -9.48
C THR A 388 -11.56 9.59 -9.78
N LEU A 389 -11.50 10.90 -9.49
CA LEU A 389 -10.29 11.70 -9.63
C LEU A 389 -9.29 11.40 -8.51
N ILE A 390 -9.77 10.92 -7.36
CA ILE A 390 -8.88 10.48 -6.29
C ILE A 390 -8.34 9.09 -6.62
N PRO A 391 -7.01 8.92 -6.77
CA PRO A 391 -6.42 7.64 -7.15
C PRO A 391 -6.67 6.58 -6.08
N SER A 392 -7.00 5.37 -6.52
CA SER A 392 -7.12 4.22 -5.62
C SER A 392 -5.75 3.74 -5.17
N TYR A 393 -5.66 3.31 -3.91
CA TYR A 393 -4.44 2.81 -3.28
C TYR A 393 -4.74 1.47 -2.61
N ASP A 394 -4.00 0.42 -3.01
CA ASP A 394 -4.04 -0.91 -2.40
C ASP A 394 -2.77 -1.11 -1.57
N PRO A 395 -2.81 -0.86 -0.24
CA PRO A 395 -1.61 -0.88 0.59
C PRO A 395 -0.90 -2.24 0.62
N ILE A 396 -1.65 -3.34 0.51
CA ILE A 396 -1.05 -4.68 0.51
C ILE A 396 -0.31 -4.93 -0.80
N ASN A 397 -0.95 -4.66 -1.94
CA ASN A 397 -0.29 -4.83 -3.23
C ASN A 397 0.85 -3.81 -3.43
N ASP A 398 0.71 -2.56 -2.95
CA ASP A 398 1.79 -1.56 -2.99
C ASP A 398 3.02 -2.04 -2.19
N TYR A 399 2.82 -2.65 -1.02
CA TYR A 399 3.91 -3.30 -0.29
C TYR A 399 4.57 -4.42 -1.11
N LEU A 400 3.77 -5.33 -1.70
CA LEU A 400 4.28 -6.45 -2.49
C LEU A 400 5.02 -6.01 -3.77
N ASP A 401 4.53 -4.97 -4.45
CA ASP A 401 5.08 -4.46 -5.70
C ASP A 401 6.42 -3.71 -5.49
N ASN A 402 6.65 -3.20 -4.28
CA ASN A 402 7.88 -2.49 -3.91
C ASN A 402 8.92 -3.40 -3.21
N LEU A 403 8.69 -4.71 -3.14
CA LEU A 403 9.64 -5.66 -2.56
C LEU A 403 10.93 -5.75 -3.38
N PRO A 404 12.09 -5.99 -2.74
CA PRO A 404 13.30 -6.35 -3.44
C PRO A 404 13.13 -7.70 -4.15
N LYS A 405 14.00 -7.98 -5.12
CA LYS A 405 14.10 -9.33 -5.68
C LYS A 405 14.51 -10.32 -4.57
N TRP A 406 13.89 -11.50 -4.56
CA TRP A 406 14.28 -12.58 -3.66
C TRP A 406 15.75 -12.97 -3.87
N ASP A 407 16.50 -13.06 -2.78
CA ASP A 407 17.92 -13.38 -2.77
C ASP A 407 18.23 -14.90 -2.80
N GLY A 408 17.20 -15.74 -2.85
CA GLY A 408 17.33 -17.20 -2.88
C GLY A 408 17.54 -17.87 -1.53
N LYS A 409 17.54 -17.12 -0.41
CA LYS A 409 17.62 -17.70 0.94
C LYS A 409 16.23 -17.94 1.49
N ASP A 410 16.02 -19.13 2.04
CA ASP A 410 14.77 -19.52 2.68
C ASP A 410 14.62 -18.86 4.07
N ARG A 411 13.62 -18.00 4.18
CA ARG A 411 13.22 -17.29 5.39
C ARG A 411 11.86 -17.75 5.90
N VAL A 412 11.02 -18.36 5.07
CA VAL A 412 9.70 -18.84 5.49
C VAL A 412 9.85 -20.02 6.43
N ASP A 413 10.69 -21.00 6.10
CA ASP A 413 10.98 -22.15 6.97
C ASP A 413 11.63 -21.72 8.28
N LYS A 414 12.61 -20.80 8.18
CA LYS A 414 13.29 -20.22 9.34
C LYS A 414 12.30 -19.49 10.26
N PHE A 415 11.31 -18.81 9.68
CA PHE A 415 10.27 -18.14 10.43
C PHE A 415 9.31 -19.13 11.09
N ALA A 416 8.88 -20.18 10.39
CA ALA A 416 8.04 -21.25 10.95
C ALA A 416 8.73 -21.92 12.15
N ARG A 417 10.02 -22.26 12.06
CA ARG A 417 10.81 -22.91 13.13
C ARG A 417 10.93 -22.10 14.43
N ARG A 418 10.46 -20.84 14.47
CA ARG A 418 10.34 -20.07 15.72
C ARG A 418 9.31 -20.66 16.66
N ILE A 419 8.36 -21.46 16.15
CA ILE A 419 7.40 -22.22 16.96
C ILE A 419 7.99 -23.59 17.31
N PRO A 420 8.26 -23.86 18.60
CA PRO A 420 8.70 -25.19 19.03
C PRO A 420 7.52 -26.16 18.99
N THR A 421 7.61 -27.20 18.16
CA THR A 421 6.60 -28.25 18.03
C THR A 421 7.22 -29.56 17.59
N ASP A 422 6.58 -30.68 17.96
CA ASP A 422 6.99 -32.03 17.53
C ASP A 422 6.35 -32.45 16.19
N ASN A 423 5.47 -31.61 15.63
CA ASN A 423 4.85 -31.88 14.34
C ASN A 423 5.88 -31.71 13.20
N ALA A 424 6.32 -32.83 12.62
CA ALA A 424 7.33 -32.87 11.56
C ALA A 424 6.93 -32.15 10.26
N ASP A 425 5.63 -32.06 9.97
CA ASP A 425 5.11 -31.42 8.75
C ASP A 425 4.78 -29.94 8.96
N PHE A 426 4.88 -29.42 10.18
CA PHE A 426 4.46 -28.06 10.51
C PHE A 426 5.14 -26.99 9.65
N THR A 427 6.45 -27.09 9.45
CA THR A 427 7.21 -26.12 8.64
C THR A 427 6.67 -26.03 7.22
N HIS A 428 6.50 -27.18 6.54
CA HIS A 428 5.92 -27.26 5.20
C HIS A 428 4.47 -26.73 5.16
N ASN A 429 3.63 -27.17 6.10
CA ASN A 429 2.23 -26.77 6.15
C ASN A 429 2.08 -25.26 6.41
N PHE A 430 2.93 -24.68 7.25
CA PHE A 430 2.98 -23.25 7.50
C PHE A 430 3.42 -22.47 6.26
N HIS A 431 4.43 -22.96 5.52
CA HIS A 431 4.88 -22.37 4.27
C HIS A 431 3.78 -22.37 3.21
N VAL A 432 3.10 -23.50 2.98
CA VAL A 432 1.95 -23.59 2.06
C VAL A 432 0.83 -22.62 2.45
N TRP A 433 0.56 -22.47 3.76
CA TRP A 433 -0.42 -21.51 4.26
C TRP A 433 0.00 -20.05 4.01
N MET A 434 1.27 -19.68 4.25
CA MET A 434 1.81 -18.35 3.94
C MET A 434 1.74 -18.04 2.44
N LEU A 435 2.08 -19.01 1.59
CA LEU A 435 1.92 -18.92 0.14
C LEU A 435 0.46 -18.68 -0.24
N SER A 436 -0.48 -19.39 0.41
CA SER A 436 -1.91 -19.19 0.21
C SER A 436 -2.33 -17.77 0.54
N MET A 437 -1.92 -17.28 1.72
CA MET A 437 -2.20 -15.90 2.16
C MET A 437 -1.71 -14.86 1.16
N VAL A 438 -0.45 -14.95 0.71
CA VAL A 438 0.10 -14.00 -0.28
C VAL A 438 -0.57 -14.16 -1.64
N ALA A 439 -0.92 -15.38 -2.07
CA ALA A 439 -1.65 -15.59 -3.33
C ALA A 439 -3.06 -14.93 -3.31
N HIS A 440 -3.75 -14.93 -2.17
CA HIS A 440 -4.98 -14.15 -1.97
C HIS A 440 -4.72 -12.65 -2.05
N TRP A 441 -3.65 -12.17 -1.41
CA TRP A 441 -3.20 -10.78 -1.48
C TRP A 441 -2.69 -10.34 -2.84
N MET A 442 -2.39 -11.26 -3.76
CA MET A 442 -2.10 -10.99 -5.18
C MET A 442 -3.31 -11.21 -6.11
N GLY A 443 -4.37 -11.85 -5.62
CA GLY A 443 -5.65 -11.95 -6.33
C GLY A 443 -5.70 -13.12 -7.30
N ARG A 444 -4.75 -14.05 -7.14
CA ARG A 444 -4.62 -15.27 -7.96
C ARG A 444 -5.66 -16.34 -7.62
N THR A 445 -6.34 -16.20 -6.49
CA THR A 445 -7.26 -17.19 -5.91
C THR A 445 -8.71 -16.71 -5.90
N GLN A 446 -9.23 -16.26 -7.06
CA GLN A 446 -10.64 -15.80 -7.13
C GLN A 446 -11.69 -16.91 -6.92
N LYS A 447 -11.30 -18.19 -7.01
CA LYS A 447 -12.22 -19.34 -6.91
C LYS A 447 -12.09 -20.17 -5.63
N GLN A 448 -11.01 -20.00 -4.87
CA GLN A 448 -10.71 -20.82 -3.69
C GLN A 448 -10.21 -19.91 -2.55
N ALA A 449 -10.85 -19.96 -1.39
CA ALA A 449 -10.39 -19.25 -0.19
C ALA A 449 -9.15 -19.92 0.43
N ASN A 450 -8.36 -19.18 1.22
CA ASN A 450 -7.44 -19.78 2.18
C ASN A 450 -8.30 -20.36 3.30
N ALA A 451 -8.73 -21.60 3.09
CA ALA A 451 -9.73 -22.27 3.90
C ALA A 451 -9.12 -23.04 5.09
N ILE A 452 -7.80 -22.92 5.29
CA ILE A 452 -7.06 -23.51 6.42
C ILE A 452 -6.65 -22.40 7.39
N VAL A 453 -6.79 -22.70 8.68
CA VAL A 453 -6.48 -21.82 9.80
C VAL A 453 -5.43 -22.50 10.68
N PRO A 454 -4.18 -22.01 10.73
CA PRO A 454 -3.23 -22.40 11.76
C PRO A 454 -3.80 -22.08 13.15
N LEU A 455 -3.92 -23.10 13.98
CA LEU A 455 -4.45 -23.05 15.34
C LEU A 455 -3.32 -23.44 16.30
N PHE A 456 -2.76 -22.44 16.97
CA PHE A 456 -1.68 -22.63 17.94
C PHE A 456 -2.27 -22.93 19.33
N ILE A 457 -1.92 -24.10 19.86
CA ILE A 457 -2.40 -24.67 21.11
C ILE A 457 -1.22 -24.74 22.08
N GLY A 458 -1.31 -24.07 23.22
CA GLY A 458 -0.22 -24.11 24.20
C GLY A 458 -0.55 -23.33 25.46
N THR A 459 0.34 -23.31 26.44
CA THR A 459 0.09 -22.61 27.71
C THR A 459 -0.04 -21.10 27.55
N GLN A 460 -0.69 -20.46 28.51
CA GLN A 460 -0.71 -19.00 28.56
C GLN A 460 0.71 -18.45 28.69
N GLY A 461 1.01 -17.34 27.99
CA GLY A 461 2.32 -16.69 28.07
C GLY A 461 3.42 -17.27 27.18
N CYS A 462 3.19 -18.34 26.41
CA CYS A 462 4.22 -18.91 25.51
C CYS A 462 4.44 -18.13 24.21
N GLY A 463 3.78 -16.97 24.02
CA GLY A 463 4.02 -16.05 22.91
C GLY A 463 3.15 -16.26 21.66
N LYS A 464 2.09 -17.08 21.69
CA LYS A 464 1.25 -17.39 20.50
C LYS A 464 0.65 -16.15 19.84
N SER A 465 -0.02 -15.30 20.62
CA SER A 465 -0.68 -14.09 20.10
C SER A 465 0.37 -13.07 19.59
N SER A 466 1.51 -12.96 20.27
CA SER A 466 2.65 -12.16 19.82
C SER A 466 3.22 -12.66 18.49
N PHE A 467 3.36 -13.98 18.34
CA PHE A 467 3.80 -14.58 17.08
C PHE A 467 2.83 -14.27 15.93
N CYS A 468 1.52 -14.42 16.14
CA CYS A 468 0.51 -14.08 15.15
C CYS A 468 0.63 -12.61 14.68
N SER A 469 0.93 -11.68 15.60
CA SER A 469 1.09 -10.27 15.24
C SER A 469 2.31 -10.01 14.36
N ILE A 470 3.44 -10.70 14.58
CA ILE A 470 4.66 -10.53 13.79
C ILE A 470 4.65 -11.31 12.47
N ILE A 471 3.55 -11.96 12.11
CA ILE A 471 3.38 -12.52 10.76
C ILE A 471 3.33 -11.36 9.76
N LEU A 472 2.63 -10.27 10.07
CA LEU A 472 2.53 -9.09 9.21
C LEU A 472 3.73 -8.15 9.40
N PRO A 473 4.23 -7.53 8.32
CA PRO A 473 5.25 -6.50 8.41
C PRO A 473 4.70 -5.22 9.07
N PRO A 474 5.54 -4.36 9.67
CA PRO A 474 5.13 -3.11 10.32
C PRO A 474 4.21 -2.23 9.46
N GLU A 475 4.46 -2.19 8.16
CA GLU A 475 3.72 -1.40 7.16
C GLU A 475 2.28 -1.90 6.98
N LEU A 476 2.00 -3.17 7.29
CA LEU A 476 0.66 -3.79 7.16
C LEU A 476 -0.01 -4.08 8.51
N GLN A 477 0.59 -3.62 9.63
CA GLN A 477 0.05 -3.87 10.96
C GLN A 477 -1.36 -3.29 11.17
N GLU A 478 -1.72 -2.21 10.48
CA GLU A 478 -3.08 -1.67 10.55
C GLU A 478 -4.16 -2.64 10.03
N PHE A 479 -3.75 -3.66 9.26
CA PHE A 479 -4.61 -4.70 8.70
C PHE A 479 -4.58 -6.01 9.49
N TYR A 480 -3.94 -6.04 10.67
CA TYR A 480 -4.05 -7.13 11.63
C TYR A 480 -5.30 -6.92 12.51
N ASN A 481 -6.08 -7.98 12.76
CA ASN A 481 -7.24 -7.91 13.64
C ASN A 481 -7.30 -9.10 14.60
N ASP A 482 -7.14 -8.83 15.89
CA ASP A 482 -7.25 -9.78 17.00
C ASP A 482 -8.53 -9.60 17.85
N ARG A 483 -9.40 -8.63 17.49
CA ARG A 483 -10.61 -8.26 18.24
C ARG A 483 -11.88 -8.50 17.43
N ILE A 484 -12.02 -9.69 16.85
CA ILE A 484 -13.18 -10.02 16.04
C ILE A 484 -14.46 -9.99 16.88
N ASN A 485 -15.41 -9.15 16.50
CA ASN A 485 -16.72 -9.11 17.15
C ASN A 485 -17.70 -10.09 16.50
N PHE A 486 -17.88 -11.26 17.10
CA PHE A 486 -18.82 -12.29 16.64
C PHE A 486 -20.30 -11.93 16.78
N LYS A 487 -20.65 -10.75 17.34
CA LYS A 487 -22.05 -10.31 17.53
C LYS A 487 -22.67 -9.72 16.26
N ASN A 488 -21.90 -9.10 15.37
CA ASN A 488 -22.41 -8.42 14.19
C ASN A 488 -21.85 -9.04 12.90
N ASP A 489 -22.70 -9.74 12.18
CA ASP A 489 -22.31 -10.44 10.95
C ASP A 489 -21.73 -9.48 9.89
N THR A 490 -22.26 -8.25 9.79
CA THR A 490 -21.75 -7.22 8.87
C THR A 490 -20.29 -6.88 9.17
N SER A 491 -19.94 -6.75 10.44
CA SER A 491 -18.56 -6.44 10.85
C SER A 491 -17.59 -7.59 10.56
N MET A 492 -18.06 -8.84 10.60
CA MET A 492 -17.24 -10.00 10.23
C MET A 492 -16.99 -10.06 8.72
N PHE A 493 -18.02 -9.79 7.90
CA PHE A 493 -17.83 -9.68 6.45
C PHE A 493 -16.92 -8.52 6.06
N MET A 494 -17.00 -7.37 6.75
CA MET A 494 -16.03 -6.28 6.57
C MET A 494 -14.61 -6.70 6.95
N GLY A 495 -14.46 -7.49 8.02
CA GLY A 495 -13.15 -8.04 8.40
C GLY A 495 -12.48 -8.75 7.24
N LEU A 496 -13.22 -9.58 6.49
CA LEU A 496 -12.69 -10.32 5.34
C LEU A 496 -12.10 -9.43 4.23
N THR A 497 -12.60 -8.21 4.07
CA THR A 497 -12.18 -7.28 3.00
C THR A 497 -11.21 -6.22 3.49
N ASN A 498 -11.27 -5.86 4.77
CA ASN A 498 -10.53 -4.72 5.34
C ASN A 498 -9.31 -5.13 6.18
N THR A 499 -9.02 -6.43 6.28
CA THR A 499 -7.90 -6.97 7.05
C THR A 499 -7.10 -7.96 6.21
N ALA A 500 -5.79 -8.03 6.45
CA ALA A 500 -4.86 -8.94 5.80
C ALA A 500 -4.78 -10.26 6.57
N LEU A 501 -4.79 -10.17 7.90
CA LEU A 501 -4.71 -11.30 8.81
C LEU A 501 -5.66 -11.11 10.00
N ILE A 502 -6.50 -12.10 10.23
CA ILE A 502 -7.45 -12.15 11.32
C ILE A 502 -6.99 -13.21 12.33
N ASN A 503 -6.71 -12.81 13.57
CA ASN A 503 -6.44 -13.72 14.67
C ASN A 503 -7.72 -13.98 15.49
N ILE A 504 -8.12 -15.25 15.54
CA ILE A 504 -9.19 -15.72 16.42
C ILE A 504 -8.55 -16.09 17.75
N ASP A 505 -8.41 -15.10 18.62
CA ASP A 505 -7.91 -15.33 19.97
C ASP A 505 -8.96 -16.04 20.83
N GLU A 506 -8.47 -16.83 21.79
CA GLU A 506 -9.29 -17.71 22.62
C GLU A 506 -10.31 -18.51 21.79
N PHE A 507 -9.84 -19.25 20.78
CA PHE A 507 -10.69 -19.91 19.79
C PHE A 507 -11.85 -20.74 20.38
N ASP A 508 -11.64 -21.37 21.52
CA ASP A 508 -12.62 -22.19 22.23
C ASP A 508 -13.75 -21.38 22.92
N SER A 509 -13.58 -20.07 23.08
CA SER A 509 -14.59 -19.13 23.57
C SER A 509 -15.70 -18.84 22.54
N VAL A 510 -15.45 -19.13 21.25
CA VAL A 510 -16.44 -18.94 20.18
C VAL A 510 -17.64 -19.87 20.43
N SER A 511 -18.82 -19.26 20.61
CA SER A 511 -20.04 -19.99 20.95
C SER A 511 -20.43 -21.02 19.87
N SER A 512 -21.03 -22.13 20.29
CA SER A 512 -21.44 -23.22 19.40
C SER A 512 -22.37 -22.74 18.26
N GLY A 513 -23.25 -21.78 18.55
CA GLY A 513 -24.14 -21.17 17.55
C GLY A 513 -23.42 -20.34 16.47
N LYS A 514 -22.18 -19.90 16.70
CA LYS A 514 -21.39 -19.09 15.75
C LYS A 514 -20.36 -19.90 14.96
N GLN A 515 -20.09 -21.14 15.35
CA GLN A 515 -19.20 -22.06 14.63
C GLN A 515 -19.59 -22.30 13.16
N PRO A 516 -20.88 -22.45 12.77
CA PRO A 516 -21.26 -22.57 11.37
C PRO A 516 -20.91 -21.32 10.54
N LEU A 517 -21.12 -20.13 11.12
CA LEU A 517 -20.82 -18.86 10.47
C LEU A 517 -19.30 -18.67 10.31
N LEU A 518 -18.51 -19.00 11.33
CA LEU A 518 -17.05 -18.97 11.23
C LEU A 518 -16.54 -19.88 10.10
N LYS A 519 -17.03 -21.12 10.02
CA LYS A 519 -16.69 -22.06 8.92
C LYS A 519 -17.06 -21.51 7.55
N TYR A 520 -18.21 -20.84 7.45
CA TYR A 520 -18.64 -20.18 6.22
C TYR A 520 -17.68 -19.04 5.84
N LEU A 521 -17.32 -18.16 6.79
CA LEU A 521 -16.38 -17.05 6.57
C LEU A 521 -15.00 -17.56 6.10
N ILE A 522 -14.43 -18.55 6.80
CA ILE A 522 -13.15 -19.20 6.43
C ILE A 522 -13.21 -19.73 4.99
N SER A 523 -14.35 -20.27 4.56
CA SER A 523 -14.51 -20.87 3.23
C SER A 523 -14.94 -19.86 2.15
N THR A 524 -15.24 -18.60 2.48
CA THR A 524 -15.78 -17.61 1.55
C THR A 524 -14.69 -16.97 0.68
N PRO A 525 -14.62 -17.22 -0.65
CA PRO A 525 -13.54 -16.68 -1.50
C PRO A 525 -13.71 -15.20 -1.85
N THR A 526 -14.94 -14.75 -2.03
CA THR A 526 -15.28 -13.36 -2.41
C THR A 526 -16.42 -12.86 -1.53
N VAL A 527 -16.36 -11.59 -1.14
CA VAL A 527 -17.36 -11.02 -0.24
C VAL A 527 -18.32 -10.15 -1.04
N ARG A 528 -19.59 -10.56 -1.10
CA ARG A 528 -20.64 -9.77 -1.74
C ARG A 528 -21.42 -9.01 -0.68
N MET A 529 -21.17 -7.71 -0.56
CA MET A 529 -21.81 -6.89 0.48
C MET A 529 -22.04 -5.44 0.07
N ARG A 530 -22.92 -4.75 0.80
CA ARG A 530 -23.14 -3.30 0.70
C ARG A 530 -22.38 -2.61 1.82
N MET A 531 -21.50 -1.66 1.48
CA MET A 531 -20.83 -0.84 2.50
C MET A 531 -21.80 0.20 3.09
N PRO A 532 -21.60 0.66 4.35
CA PRO A 532 -22.46 1.64 5.02
C PRO A 532 -22.68 2.95 4.24
N TYR A 533 -21.82 3.24 3.26
CA TYR A 533 -21.85 4.46 2.44
C TYR A 533 -22.01 4.19 0.94
N GLN A 534 -22.26 2.95 0.53
CA GLN A 534 -22.49 2.60 -0.87
C GLN A 534 -23.95 2.22 -1.11
N ALA A 535 -24.55 2.77 -2.17
CA ALA A 535 -25.94 2.48 -2.54
C ALA A 535 -26.11 1.04 -3.05
N SER A 536 -25.09 0.48 -3.69
CA SER A 536 -25.13 -0.84 -4.31
C SER A 536 -24.27 -1.87 -3.57
N ILE A 537 -24.67 -3.13 -3.71
CA ILE A 537 -23.87 -4.28 -3.33
C ILE A 537 -22.72 -4.40 -4.33
N SER A 538 -21.49 -4.54 -3.84
CA SER A 538 -20.32 -4.80 -4.67
C SER A 538 -19.66 -6.13 -4.29
N ASN A 539 -19.03 -6.77 -5.28
CA ASN A 539 -18.13 -7.88 -5.01
C ASN A 539 -16.79 -7.29 -4.58
N ARG A 540 -16.43 -7.55 -3.34
CA ARG A 540 -15.17 -7.14 -2.75
C ARG A 540 -14.24 -8.32 -2.70
N ARG A 541 -12.98 -8.02 -3.00
CA ARG A 541 -11.89 -8.95 -2.82
C ARG A 541 -11.73 -9.28 -1.34
N ARG A 542 -11.55 -10.56 -1.04
CA ARG A 542 -11.11 -11.01 0.28
C ARG A 542 -9.60 -10.90 0.36
N TYR A 543 -9.11 -10.19 1.37
CA TYR A 543 -7.67 -10.15 1.72
C TYR A 543 -7.37 -11.03 2.92
N ALA A 544 -8.34 -11.22 3.82
CA ALA A 544 -8.10 -11.86 5.10
C ALA A 544 -7.76 -13.36 4.99
N SER A 545 -6.62 -13.72 5.56
CA SER A 545 -6.34 -15.07 6.06
C SER A 545 -6.61 -15.15 7.56
N PHE A 546 -6.75 -16.37 8.08
CA PHE A 546 -7.06 -16.59 9.49
C PHE A 546 -5.93 -17.33 10.17
N VAL A 547 -5.65 -16.94 11.42
CA VAL A 547 -4.90 -17.69 12.43
C VAL A 547 -5.72 -17.75 13.70
N ALA A 548 -5.40 -18.67 14.59
CA ALA A 548 -6.13 -18.83 15.84
C ALA A 548 -5.20 -19.26 16.98
N THR A 549 -5.55 -18.85 18.19
CA THR A 549 -4.80 -19.17 19.41
C THR A 549 -5.74 -19.70 20.48
N THR A 550 -5.29 -20.69 21.25
CA THR A 550 -6.04 -21.21 22.40
C THR A 550 -5.12 -21.83 23.43
N ASN A 551 -5.59 -21.83 24.69
CA ASN A 551 -4.96 -22.56 25.78
C ASN A 551 -5.65 -23.90 26.06
N ASN A 552 -6.78 -24.17 25.38
CA ASN A 552 -7.49 -25.44 25.49
C ASN A 552 -6.79 -26.50 24.62
N VAL A 553 -6.35 -27.58 25.25
CA VAL A 553 -5.67 -28.72 24.60
C VAL A 553 -6.56 -29.48 23.62
N LYS A 554 -7.89 -29.38 23.75
CA LYS A 554 -8.87 -30.01 22.85
C LYS A 554 -9.88 -28.97 22.35
N PRO A 555 -9.46 -28.05 21.46
CA PRO A 555 -10.30 -26.93 21.05
C PRO A 555 -11.36 -27.29 19.99
N LEU A 556 -11.22 -28.43 19.31
CA LEU A 556 -12.11 -28.81 18.21
C LEU A 556 -13.33 -29.59 18.71
N LYS A 557 -14.55 -29.10 18.44
CA LYS A 557 -15.80 -29.74 18.89
C LYS A 557 -16.51 -30.61 17.84
N ASP A 558 -16.05 -30.60 16.59
CA ASP A 558 -16.74 -31.25 15.46
C ASP A 558 -15.74 -32.07 14.63
N LEU A 559 -16.02 -33.37 14.49
CA LEU A 559 -15.23 -34.34 13.73
C LEU A 559 -15.19 -34.02 12.22
N THR A 560 -16.22 -33.39 11.66
CA THR A 560 -16.31 -33.07 10.21
C THR A 560 -15.67 -31.72 9.85
N GLY A 561 -15.42 -30.88 10.86
CA GLY A 561 -14.88 -29.53 10.70
C GLY A 561 -13.35 -29.42 10.78
N SER A 562 -12.66 -30.49 11.19
CA SER A 562 -11.23 -30.50 11.50
C SER A 562 -10.33 -30.15 10.31
N ARG A 563 -10.72 -30.47 9.07
CA ARG A 563 -9.89 -30.19 7.87
C ARG A 563 -9.58 -28.71 7.61
N ARG A 564 -10.32 -27.79 8.25
CA ARG A 564 -10.11 -26.34 8.11
C ARG A 564 -9.08 -25.79 9.10
N TYR A 565 -8.53 -26.63 9.96
CA TYR A 565 -7.59 -26.23 11.00
C TYR A 565 -6.29 -27.01 10.81
N LEU A 566 -5.17 -26.34 10.96
CA LEU A 566 -3.88 -26.97 11.19
C LEU A 566 -3.65 -26.83 12.69
N CYS A 567 -3.79 -27.90 13.48
CA CYS A 567 -3.56 -27.84 14.94
C CYS A 567 -2.07 -28.05 15.26
N ILE A 568 -1.48 -27.10 15.98
CA ILE A 568 -0.07 -27.16 16.39
C ILE A 568 -0.02 -27.07 17.91
N GLU A 569 0.47 -28.12 18.55
CA GLU A 569 0.88 -28.06 19.95
C GLU A 569 2.23 -27.35 20.06
N VAL A 570 2.26 -26.29 20.87
CA VAL A 570 3.44 -25.45 21.11
C VAL A 570 4.13 -25.94 22.39
N ASN A 571 5.30 -26.55 22.23
CA ASN A 571 6.02 -27.28 23.28
C ASN A 571 7.01 -26.41 24.08
N GLY A 572 6.93 -25.08 23.95
CA GLY A 572 7.86 -24.15 24.60
C GLY A 572 7.52 -22.69 24.31
N ASN A 573 8.47 -21.80 24.59
CA ASN A 573 8.31 -20.37 24.28
C ASN A 573 8.62 -20.11 22.82
N ILE A 574 7.72 -19.39 22.14
CA ILE A 574 7.90 -18.97 20.75
C ILE A 574 8.86 -17.78 20.71
N ASP A 575 9.81 -17.79 19.76
CA ASP A 575 10.63 -16.61 19.49
C ASP A 575 9.88 -15.59 18.63
N PHE A 576 9.35 -14.56 19.29
CA PHE A 576 8.75 -13.40 18.64
C PHE A 576 9.60 -12.12 18.78
N THR A 577 10.83 -12.24 19.31
CA THR A 577 11.70 -11.09 19.62
C THR A 577 12.80 -10.89 18.58
N THR A 578 13.27 -11.97 17.96
CA THR A 578 14.27 -11.87 16.90
C THR A 578 13.70 -11.09 15.71
N PRO A 579 14.40 -10.04 15.22
CA PRO A 579 13.95 -9.27 14.06
C PRO A 579 13.62 -10.16 12.85
N VAL A 580 12.60 -9.75 12.08
CA VAL A 580 12.16 -10.45 10.88
C VAL A 580 12.60 -9.63 9.66
N GLU A 581 13.28 -10.28 8.72
CA GLU A 581 13.61 -9.68 7.41
C GLU A 581 12.38 -9.70 6.49
N TYR A 582 11.35 -8.92 6.83
CA TYR A 582 10.04 -8.95 6.16
C TYR A 582 10.14 -8.82 4.64
N ASN A 583 10.92 -7.85 4.15
CA ASN A 583 11.05 -7.59 2.72
C ASN A 583 11.55 -8.81 1.95
N GLN A 584 12.53 -9.55 2.49
CA GLN A 584 13.03 -10.76 1.84
C GLN A 584 12.12 -11.98 2.09
N LEU A 585 11.46 -12.07 3.25
CA LEU A 585 10.48 -13.12 3.54
C LEU A 585 9.29 -13.07 2.56
N TYR A 586 8.74 -11.88 2.33
CA TYR A 586 7.64 -11.71 1.36
C TYR A 586 8.13 -11.76 -0.09
N ALA A 587 9.36 -11.31 -0.37
CA ALA A 587 9.95 -11.49 -1.71
C ALA A 587 10.09 -12.98 -2.08
N GLN A 588 10.47 -13.83 -1.12
CA GLN A 588 10.49 -15.28 -1.30
C GLN A 588 9.10 -15.80 -1.70
N LEU A 589 8.06 -15.50 -0.92
CA LEU A 589 6.69 -15.95 -1.18
C LEU A 589 6.18 -15.51 -2.56
N VAL A 590 6.42 -14.24 -2.93
CA VAL A 590 6.04 -13.71 -4.25
C VAL A 590 6.80 -14.42 -5.37
N ALA A 591 8.10 -14.67 -5.20
CA ALA A 591 8.92 -15.36 -6.18
C ALA A 591 8.49 -16.83 -6.36
N GLU A 592 8.28 -17.56 -5.28
CA GLU A 592 7.77 -18.94 -5.28
C GLU A 592 6.42 -19.04 -6.00
N ILE A 593 5.48 -18.16 -5.68
CA ILE A 593 4.18 -18.06 -6.39
C ILE A 593 4.37 -17.76 -7.88
N ALA A 594 5.33 -16.91 -8.24
CA ALA A 594 5.66 -16.61 -9.64
C ALA A 594 6.28 -17.81 -10.37
N PHE A 595 7.08 -18.63 -9.68
CA PHE A 595 7.65 -19.87 -10.19
C PHE A 595 6.65 -21.03 -10.27
N GLY A 596 5.43 -20.84 -9.76
CA GLY A 596 4.35 -21.82 -9.84
C GLY A 596 4.28 -22.77 -8.64
N GLU A 597 4.92 -22.41 -7.53
CA GLU A 597 4.80 -23.17 -6.27
C GLU A 597 3.34 -23.27 -5.82
N ARG A 598 3.00 -24.43 -5.27
CA ARG A 598 1.62 -24.77 -4.91
C ARG A 598 1.23 -24.15 -3.58
N TYR A 599 0.23 -23.27 -3.60
CA TYR A 599 -0.29 -22.55 -2.42
C TYR A 599 -1.62 -23.12 -1.87
N PHE A 600 -1.89 -24.40 -2.14
CA PHE A 600 -3.08 -25.12 -1.67
C PHE A 600 -2.72 -26.56 -1.30
N PHE A 601 -3.45 -27.11 -0.34
CA PHE A 601 -3.28 -28.49 0.12
C PHE A 601 -4.02 -29.45 -0.80
N ASN A 602 -3.37 -30.56 -1.15
CA ASN A 602 -3.98 -31.64 -1.91
C ASN A 602 -4.83 -32.57 -1.02
N SER A 603 -5.50 -33.56 -1.62
CA SER A 603 -6.37 -34.48 -0.89
C SER A 603 -5.65 -35.31 0.18
N ASP A 604 -4.42 -35.76 -0.08
CA ASP A 604 -3.63 -36.58 0.84
C ASP A 604 -3.13 -35.74 2.03
N GLU A 605 -2.66 -34.52 1.77
CA GLU A 605 -2.29 -33.55 2.82
C GLU A 605 -3.48 -33.19 3.69
N ASN A 606 -4.66 -32.96 3.10
CA ASN A 606 -5.88 -32.72 3.85
C ASN A 606 -6.27 -33.91 4.73
N MET A 607 -6.11 -35.16 4.25
CA MET A 607 -6.35 -36.36 5.06
C MET A 607 -5.35 -36.48 6.21
N LYS A 608 -4.07 -36.19 5.96
CA LYS A 608 -3.04 -36.18 6.99
C LYS A 608 -3.31 -35.13 8.06
N ILE A 609 -3.67 -33.90 7.67
CA ILE A 609 -4.09 -32.85 8.61
C ILE A 609 -5.27 -33.31 9.47
N MET A 610 -6.28 -33.98 8.88
CA MET A 610 -7.40 -34.51 9.64
C MET A 610 -6.99 -35.59 10.64
N GLU A 611 -6.01 -36.42 10.30
CA GLU A 611 -5.43 -37.43 11.18
C GLU A 611 -4.63 -36.80 12.33
N ASP A 612 -3.75 -35.85 12.02
CA ASP A 612 -2.96 -35.10 12.99
C ASP A 612 -3.86 -34.29 13.95
N ASN A 613 -5.05 -33.89 13.49
CA ASN A 613 -6.01 -33.16 14.30
C ASN A 613 -6.78 -34.05 15.31
N LYS A 614 -6.78 -35.39 15.16
CA LYS A 614 -7.54 -36.32 16.02
C LYS A 614 -7.30 -36.11 17.53
N PRO A 615 -6.05 -35.90 18.03
CA PRO A 615 -5.79 -35.70 19.46
C PRO A 615 -6.42 -34.43 20.05
N PHE A 616 -6.65 -33.41 19.20
CA PHE A 616 -7.16 -32.08 19.58
C PHE A 616 -8.70 -31.98 19.53
N VAL A 617 -9.39 -33.08 19.22
CA VAL A 617 -10.86 -33.14 19.21
C VAL A 617 -11.40 -33.42 20.61
N GLU A 618 -12.28 -32.54 21.07
CA GLU A 618 -13.11 -32.71 22.26
C GLU A 618 -14.19 -33.76 21.98
N ILE A 619 -14.02 -34.96 22.55
CA ILE A 619 -15.06 -36.00 22.51
C ILE A 619 -16.07 -35.67 23.61
N THR A 620 -17.12 -34.94 23.24
CA THR A 620 -18.21 -34.56 24.16
C THR A 620 -19.38 -35.53 24.16
N ASP A 621 -19.51 -36.36 23.12
CA ASP A 621 -20.69 -37.19 22.90
C ASP A 621 -20.42 -38.68 23.19
N ILE A 622 -20.93 -39.17 24.32
CA ILE A 622 -20.75 -40.57 24.76
C ILE A 622 -21.75 -41.52 24.09
N GLU A 623 -22.82 -41.00 23.47
CA GLU A 623 -23.89 -41.83 22.90
C GLU A 623 -23.44 -42.73 21.74
N PRO A 624 -22.70 -42.24 20.73
CA PRO A 624 -22.27 -43.09 19.61
C PRO A 624 -21.31 -44.20 20.06
N ILE A 625 -20.55 -43.93 21.12
CA ILE A 625 -19.63 -44.89 21.72
C ILE A 625 -20.41 -46.01 22.42
N ILE A 626 -21.48 -45.67 23.13
CA ILE A 626 -22.37 -46.67 23.73
C ILE A 626 -22.97 -47.55 22.65
N ASP A 627 -23.49 -46.97 21.57
CA ASP A 627 -24.09 -47.73 20.46
C ASP A 627 -23.09 -48.67 19.76
N SER A 628 -21.82 -48.27 19.72
CA SER A 628 -20.76 -49.09 19.11
C SER A 628 -20.29 -50.27 19.98
N LEU A 629 -20.35 -50.12 21.30
CA LEU A 629 -19.79 -51.09 22.27
C LEU A 629 -20.85 -51.92 22.99
N PHE A 630 -22.08 -51.44 23.05
CA PHE A 630 -23.16 -52.07 23.81
C PHE A 630 -24.48 -52.03 23.04
N ARG A 631 -25.23 -53.12 23.14
CA ARG A 631 -26.61 -53.18 22.65
C ARG A 631 -27.55 -53.81 23.66
N VAL A 632 -28.83 -53.50 23.54
CA VAL A 632 -29.87 -54.14 24.34
C VAL A 632 -29.93 -55.65 23.99
N PRO A 633 -30.00 -56.54 24.99
CA PRO A 633 -30.16 -57.97 24.76
C PRO A 633 -31.47 -58.30 24.02
N LYS A 634 -31.41 -59.19 23.03
CA LYS A 634 -32.61 -59.71 22.34
C LYS A 634 -33.20 -60.91 23.11
N PRO A 635 -34.49 -61.24 22.90
CA PRO A 635 -35.10 -62.41 23.53
C PRO A 635 -34.32 -63.71 23.22
N GLY A 636 -33.89 -64.42 24.27
CA GLY A 636 -33.10 -65.66 24.15
C GLY A 636 -31.58 -65.49 24.26
N GLU A 637 -31.07 -64.26 24.33
CA GLU A 637 -29.65 -64.00 24.57
C GLU A 637 -29.33 -63.96 26.08
N THR A 638 -28.12 -64.36 26.45
CA THR A 638 -27.61 -64.28 27.82
C THR A 638 -26.91 -62.93 28.05
N PRO A 639 -27.53 -61.97 28.77
CA PRO A 639 -26.95 -60.65 28.98
C PRO A 639 -25.81 -60.67 30.01
N GLN A 640 -24.88 -59.73 29.87
CA GLN A 640 -23.94 -59.39 30.93
C GLN A 640 -24.58 -58.34 31.85
N GLU A 641 -24.46 -58.52 33.17
CA GLU A 641 -24.91 -57.53 34.16
C GLU A 641 -23.72 -56.68 34.64
N LEU A 642 -23.56 -55.50 34.05
CA LEU A 642 -22.45 -54.59 34.32
C LEU A 642 -22.88 -53.35 35.11
N SER A 643 -22.07 -52.95 36.07
CA SER A 643 -22.20 -51.68 36.80
C SER A 643 -21.63 -50.52 35.96
N LEU A 644 -22.00 -49.27 36.30
CA LEU A 644 -21.48 -48.08 35.62
C LEU A 644 -19.94 -48.02 35.61
N PRO A 645 -19.20 -48.32 36.71
CA PRO A 645 -17.74 -48.38 36.67
C PRO A 645 -17.19 -49.44 35.72
N GLU A 646 -17.83 -50.61 35.62
CA GLU A 646 -17.41 -51.69 34.71
C GLU A 646 -17.64 -51.31 33.24
N ILE A 647 -18.80 -50.72 32.93
CA ILE A 647 -19.09 -50.17 31.60
C ILE A 647 -18.05 -49.11 31.22
N ILE A 648 -17.70 -48.21 32.14
CA ILE A 648 -16.68 -47.19 31.91
C ILE A 648 -15.30 -47.81 31.68
N ASN A 649 -14.92 -48.86 32.41
CA ASN A 649 -13.65 -49.53 32.19
C ASN A 649 -13.57 -50.19 30.82
N ILE A 650 -14.68 -50.78 30.33
CA ILE A 650 -14.77 -51.30 28.96
C ILE A 650 -14.60 -50.15 27.96
N ILE A 651 -15.34 -49.05 28.12
CA ILE A 651 -15.20 -47.89 27.23
C ILE A 651 -13.76 -47.36 27.26
N LYS A 652 -13.12 -47.25 28.42
CA LYS A 652 -11.71 -46.83 28.56
C LYS A 652 -10.73 -47.75 27.84
N THR A 653 -11.05 -49.04 27.75
CA THR A 653 -10.19 -50.02 27.09
C THR A 653 -10.13 -49.75 25.58
N TYR A 654 -11.27 -49.42 24.97
CA TYR A 654 -11.40 -49.18 23.53
C TYR A 654 -11.24 -47.69 23.14
N TYR A 655 -11.55 -46.77 24.04
CA TYR A 655 -11.52 -45.31 23.85
C TYR A 655 -10.70 -44.62 24.95
N LYS A 656 -9.39 -44.88 24.93
CA LYS A 656 -8.42 -44.42 25.94
C LYS A 656 -8.32 -42.89 26.11
N LEU A 657 -8.80 -42.11 25.14
CA LEU A 657 -8.65 -40.65 25.06
C LEU A 657 -9.81 -39.84 25.68
N ILE A 658 -10.83 -40.50 26.23
CA ILE A 658 -12.01 -39.83 26.80
C ILE A 658 -11.74 -39.44 28.26
N ALA A 659 -12.01 -38.18 28.62
CA ALA A 659 -12.01 -37.73 30.00
C ALA A 659 -13.34 -38.12 30.67
N TYR A 660 -13.28 -38.80 31.81
CA TYR A 660 -14.47 -39.22 32.57
C TYR A 660 -14.60 -38.34 33.81
N ASP A 661 -15.36 -37.25 33.70
CA ASP A 661 -15.65 -36.40 34.85
C ASP A 661 -16.89 -36.91 35.62
N ARG A 662 -17.14 -36.32 36.80
CA ARG A 662 -18.28 -36.69 37.65
C ARG A 662 -19.64 -36.42 36.98
N LYS A 663 -19.71 -35.49 36.02
CA LYS A 663 -20.93 -35.21 35.22
C LYS A 663 -21.15 -36.28 34.15
N THR A 664 -20.11 -36.77 33.49
CA THR A 664 -20.18 -37.89 32.52
C THR A 664 -20.73 -39.14 33.21
N LEU A 665 -20.25 -39.44 34.41
CA LEU A 665 -20.74 -40.52 35.27
C LEU A 665 -22.22 -40.36 35.65
N ALA A 666 -22.65 -39.13 35.96
CA ALA A 666 -24.03 -38.84 36.35
C ALA A 666 -25.03 -38.93 35.18
N ASN A 667 -24.59 -38.65 33.96
CA ASN A 667 -25.41 -38.72 32.75
C ASN A 667 -25.43 -40.11 32.10
N LEU A 668 -24.37 -40.92 32.26
CA LEU A 668 -24.26 -42.25 31.64
C LEU A 668 -25.41 -43.19 32.05
N GLY A 669 -25.78 -43.20 33.35
CA GLY A 669 -26.88 -44.03 33.82
C GLY A 669 -28.24 -43.64 33.24
N ARG A 670 -28.48 -42.33 33.07
CA ARG A 670 -29.71 -41.82 32.40
C ARG A 670 -29.74 -42.18 30.93
N LEU A 671 -28.59 -42.07 30.26
CA LEU A 671 -28.46 -42.37 28.85
C LEU A 671 -28.72 -43.86 28.56
N LEU A 672 -28.15 -44.77 29.36
CA LEU A 672 -28.43 -46.21 29.25
C LEU A 672 -29.92 -46.51 29.45
N SER A 673 -30.56 -45.87 30.43
CA SER A 673 -32.01 -46.01 30.62
C SER A 673 -32.82 -45.48 29.45
N ASN A 674 -32.45 -44.32 28.88
CA ASN A 674 -33.11 -43.74 27.70
C ASN A 674 -32.95 -44.62 26.44
N ARG A 675 -31.84 -45.35 26.33
CA ARG A 675 -31.57 -46.30 25.23
C ARG A 675 -32.22 -47.68 25.45
N GLY A 676 -33.04 -47.84 26.49
CA GLY A 676 -33.83 -49.05 26.72
C GLY A 676 -33.07 -50.20 27.40
N PHE A 677 -31.90 -49.95 27.98
CA PHE A 677 -31.19 -50.95 28.77
C PHE A 677 -31.90 -51.19 30.11
N GLU A 678 -32.17 -52.45 30.42
CA GLU A 678 -32.84 -52.83 31.67
C GLU A 678 -31.88 -52.66 32.86
N ALA A 679 -32.29 -51.87 33.85
CA ALA A 679 -31.52 -51.62 35.07
C ALA A 679 -32.06 -52.45 36.24
N ARG A 680 -31.17 -53.09 36.99
CA ARG A 680 -31.46 -53.87 38.19
C ARG A 680 -30.75 -53.28 39.40
N ARG A 681 -31.49 -53.03 40.47
CA ARG A 681 -30.93 -52.56 41.74
C ARG A 681 -30.26 -53.71 42.49
N VAL A 682 -29.05 -53.47 42.98
CA VAL A 682 -28.27 -54.42 43.80
C VAL A 682 -27.90 -53.77 45.14
N THR A 683 -27.31 -54.54 46.05
CA THR A 683 -26.95 -54.11 47.41
C THR A 683 -26.05 -52.86 47.43
N VAL A 684 -25.23 -52.67 46.40
CA VAL A 684 -24.42 -51.47 46.18
C VAL A 684 -24.57 -51.01 44.72
N GLY A 685 -25.46 -50.04 44.48
CA GLY A 685 -25.63 -49.38 43.18
C GLY A 685 -26.62 -50.07 42.22
N MET A 686 -26.43 -49.83 40.92
CA MET A 686 -27.25 -50.41 39.84
C MET A 686 -26.38 -51.15 38.84
N LYS A 687 -26.91 -52.25 38.31
CA LYS A 687 -26.35 -52.99 37.18
C LYS A 687 -27.29 -52.90 35.99
N TYR A 688 -26.73 -52.86 34.79
CA TYR A 688 -27.45 -52.79 33.53
C TYR A 688 -27.21 -54.08 32.75
N LYS A 689 -28.28 -54.64 32.17
CA LYS A 689 -28.20 -55.79 31.26
C LYS A 689 -27.76 -55.31 29.89
N VAL A 690 -26.56 -55.70 29.46
CA VAL A 690 -25.98 -55.30 28.18
C VAL A 690 -25.46 -56.52 27.41
N ILE A 691 -25.42 -56.43 26.08
CA ILE A 691 -24.55 -57.25 25.25
C ILE A 691 -23.38 -56.37 24.81
N VAL A 692 -22.17 -56.79 25.11
CA VAL A 692 -20.96 -56.13 24.63
C VAL A 692 -20.72 -56.56 23.19
N THR A 693 -20.58 -55.60 22.27
CA THR A 693 -20.56 -55.84 20.80
C THR A 693 -19.16 -55.86 20.18
N VAL A 694 -18.11 -55.84 20.99
CA VAL A 694 -16.71 -55.86 20.55
C VAL A 694 -16.17 -57.24 20.24
#